data_AF-A0A963DQE6-F1
#
_entry.id   AF-A0A963DQE6-F1
#
_cell.length_a   1.000
_cell.length_b   1.000
_cell.length_c   1.000
_cell.angle_alpha   90.00
_cell.angle_beta   90.00
_cell.angle_gamma   90.00
#
_symmetry.space_group_name_H-M   'P 1'
#
loop_
_entity.id
_entity.type
_entity.pdbx_description
1 polymer ?
#
loop_
_entity_poly.entity_id
_entity_poly.type
_entity_poly.pdbx_seq_one_letter_code
_entity_poly.pdbx_strand_id
1 'polypeptide(L)'
;MYRLRTLDVWDTLLRRRCHPDLIKLIAARHLTLRHCAVLAADWLDPWKLLRERCLIEGELARAAAASGADDEYTLQQVLETLLERATALDRSERARLAAELVGAEVAIEKANTFADPDCRQALDRYPAERSLFLSDFYMPAGLILELLQHHGIADLAPEGISSCDVGLNKRSGRLFRHVVERHGIAPSDHVHIGDNRHSDLDMPRSLGIDAVHYEPEEAHRARRRREALYPDRGTLLNHIDDEVTRDVEALAAQSGEPARSALLLGARCAPLFVGYAVLIAERALAEGLKRLFFLTREGEFFIEVYRRVFPQASLAGCALPSTDILEVSRLSTFCASLQEITTGELMRLWNLYSTQSMAALGKTLRLDGKRLEALCTRHDIAYPDPVTYPWKDPRVQALFADVDFRQLLQAQIDGDRNLLLAYLDQHGFGDDLASAGIVDIGWRGTIQDNLALLRPRTRTCGYYLALARFLNPQPENAHKQAFGPDLNRAQEFTHFLDAVSPIEMLCNSPNGSTEGYRRGDDGRVEAIRNVDPDENRVHDDFVSHFQRGVLLAAEHWGRYADSHAILSSELRGHACEIWDALVSRSPEEMSAAYAALSHNEIFGVGHFVDKSAVPSIATMVRAPFDARARFELIQFVKQTQWRAGLWQRRDLGLIHRLLLACALTLGRLAKTLIRWRRRRRAA
;
A
#
# COMPACT_ATOMS: atom_id res chain seq x y z
N MET A 1 -32.43 -46.37 12.05
CA MET A 1 -31.07 -45.91 12.38
C MET A 1 -30.14 -46.60 11.41
N TYR A 2 -29.29 -45.86 10.71
CA TYR A 2 -28.38 -46.41 9.71
C TYR A 2 -27.15 -47.02 10.38
N ARG A 3 -26.45 -47.94 9.71
CA ARG A 3 -25.14 -48.43 10.20
C ARG A 3 -24.05 -47.41 9.90
N LEU A 4 -24.12 -46.75 8.75
CA LEU A 4 -23.15 -45.74 8.33
C LEU A 4 -23.84 -44.49 7.79
N ARG A 5 -23.33 -43.33 8.21
CA ARG A 5 -23.62 -42.03 7.60
C ARG A 5 -22.34 -41.45 7.02
N THR A 6 -22.35 -41.08 5.75
CA THR A 6 -21.27 -40.30 5.14
C THR A 6 -21.71 -38.88 4.84
N LEU A 7 -20.84 -37.92 5.12
CA LEU A 7 -21.12 -36.49 4.98
C LEU A 7 -20.19 -35.88 3.94
N ASP A 8 -20.72 -35.18 2.96
CA ASP A 8 -19.87 -34.30 2.17
C ASP A 8 -19.29 -33.17 3.05
N VAL A 9 -18.14 -32.63 2.65
CA VAL A 9 -17.43 -31.59 3.41
C VAL A 9 -17.82 -30.20 2.92
N TRP A 10 -17.73 -29.96 1.62
CA TRP A 10 -17.76 -28.61 1.06
C TRP A 10 -19.17 -28.22 0.71
N ASP A 11 -19.63 -27.05 1.16
CA ASP A 11 -21.03 -26.65 1.02
C ASP A 11 -22.03 -27.55 1.76
N THR A 12 -21.52 -28.42 2.64
CA THR A 12 -22.29 -29.29 3.55
C THR A 12 -21.88 -29.08 5.01
N LEU A 13 -20.63 -29.41 5.37
CA LEU A 13 -20.08 -29.19 6.71
C LEU A 13 -19.37 -27.84 6.83
N LEU A 14 -18.63 -27.45 5.79
CA LEU A 14 -17.86 -26.21 5.72
C LEU A 14 -18.34 -25.34 4.57
N ARG A 15 -18.42 -24.03 4.83
CA ARG A 15 -18.73 -22.99 3.85
C ARG A 15 -17.52 -22.08 3.66
N ARG A 16 -17.39 -21.50 2.47
CA ARG A 16 -16.35 -20.50 2.15
C ARG A 16 -16.89 -19.08 2.11
N ARG A 17 -16.04 -18.13 2.51
CA ARG A 17 -16.25 -16.67 2.42
C ARG A 17 -15.96 -16.12 1.03
N CYS A 18 -15.33 -16.91 0.16
CA CYS A 18 -14.93 -16.55 -1.19
C CYS A 18 -15.18 -17.73 -2.15
N HIS A 19 -14.97 -17.51 -3.45
CA HIS A 19 -14.92 -18.59 -4.44
C HIS A 19 -13.75 -19.55 -4.15
N PRO A 20 -13.89 -20.89 -4.35
CA PRO A 20 -12.82 -21.85 -4.04
C PRO A 20 -11.48 -21.56 -4.74
N ASP A 21 -11.50 -21.16 -6.02
CA ASP A 21 -10.25 -20.84 -6.73
C ASP A 21 -9.54 -19.58 -6.20
N LEU A 22 -10.20 -18.73 -5.40
CA LEU A 22 -9.51 -17.63 -4.73
C LEU A 22 -8.54 -18.15 -3.68
N ILE A 23 -8.82 -19.28 -3.03
CA ILE A 23 -7.86 -19.93 -2.12
C ILE A 23 -6.57 -20.28 -2.88
N LYS A 24 -6.71 -20.85 -4.07
CA LYS A 24 -5.57 -21.18 -4.96
C LYS A 24 -4.80 -19.93 -5.37
N LEU A 25 -5.50 -18.83 -5.68
CA LEU A 25 -4.87 -17.55 -6.02
C LEU A 25 -4.14 -16.93 -4.83
N ILE A 26 -4.70 -16.99 -3.62
CA ILE A 26 -4.06 -16.52 -2.40
C ILE A 26 -2.81 -17.35 -2.12
N ALA A 27 -2.85 -18.68 -2.31
CA ALA A 27 -1.68 -19.54 -2.20
C ALA A 27 -0.60 -19.22 -3.25
N ALA A 28 -0.99 -18.94 -4.50
CA ALA A 28 -0.07 -18.46 -5.52
C ALA A 28 0.55 -17.11 -5.14
N ARG A 29 -0.24 -16.20 -4.56
CA ARG A 29 0.24 -14.91 -4.04
C ARG A 29 1.17 -15.08 -2.84
N HIS A 30 0.92 -16.05 -1.96
CA HIS A 30 1.84 -16.39 -0.87
C HIS A 30 3.22 -16.76 -1.42
N LEU A 31 3.25 -17.60 -2.46
CA LEU A 31 4.49 -18.00 -3.13
C LEU A 31 5.23 -16.78 -3.72
N THR A 32 4.53 -15.87 -4.42
CA THR A 32 5.18 -14.67 -4.99
C THR A 32 5.61 -13.65 -3.95
N LEU A 33 4.94 -13.57 -2.79
CA LEU A 33 5.30 -12.62 -1.74
C LEU A 33 6.43 -13.10 -0.85
N ARG A 34 6.50 -14.39 -0.55
CA ARG A 34 7.47 -14.95 0.41
C ARG A 34 8.70 -15.56 -0.26
N HIS A 35 8.53 -16.06 -1.49
CA HIS A 35 9.53 -16.86 -2.18
C HIS A 35 9.84 -16.31 -3.58
N CYS A 36 9.66 -14.99 -3.81
CA CYS A 36 9.97 -14.36 -5.10
C CYS A 36 11.41 -14.59 -5.58
N ALA A 37 12.36 -14.75 -4.66
CA ALA A 37 13.79 -14.90 -4.99
C ALA A 37 14.11 -16.20 -5.74
N VAL A 38 13.28 -17.24 -5.60
CA VAL A 38 13.47 -18.54 -6.27
C VAL A 38 12.61 -18.69 -7.53
N LEU A 39 11.68 -17.76 -7.76
CA LEU A 39 10.84 -17.72 -8.96
C LEU A 39 11.59 -17.04 -10.10
N ALA A 40 11.46 -17.57 -11.32
CA ALA A 40 11.87 -16.81 -12.50
C ALA A 40 10.96 -15.57 -12.66
N ALA A 41 11.48 -14.49 -13.28
CA ALA A 41 10.76 -13.22 -13.40
C ALA A 41 9.36 -13.36 -14.00
N ASP A 42 9.22 -14.25 -14.97
CA ASP A 42 7.98 -14.57 -15.66
C ASP A 42 6.91 -15.23 -14.77
N TRP A 43 7.26 -15.69 -13.56
CA TRP A 43 6.38 -16.38 -12.61
C TRP A 43 6.01 -15.51 -11.40
N LEU A 44 6.36 -14.23 -11.40
CA LEU A 44 6.02 -13.29 -10.33
C LEU A 44 4.55 -12.80 -10.36
N ASP A 45 3.79 -13.16 -11.40
CA ASP A 45 2.35 -12.91 -11.50
C ASP A 45 1.54 -14.07 -10.86
N PRO A 46 0.81 -13.84 -9.74
CA PRO A 46 -0.02 -14.85 -9.10
C PRO A 46 -1.09 -15.43 -10.04
N TRP A 47 -1.62 -14.64 -10.97
CA TRP A 47 -2.63 -15.11 -11.91
C TRP A 47 -2.05 -16.10 -12.92
N LYS A 48 -0.78 -15.92 -13.30
CA LYS A 48 -0.08 -16.88 -14.16
C LYS A 48 0.19 -18.19 -13.44
N LEU A 49 0.62 -18.12 -12.18
CA LEU A 49 0.78 -19.32 -11.34
C LEU A 49 -0.54 -20.07 -11.16
N LEU A 50 -1.67 -19.36 -10.95
CA LEU A 50 -2.99 -19.98 -10.88
C LEU A 50 -3.35 -20.70 -12.18
N ARG A 51 -3.15 -20.05 -13.34
CA ARG A 51 -3.42 -20.68 -14.65
C ARG A 51 -2.58 -21.94 -14.86
N GLU A 52 -1.30 -21.87 -14.53
CA GLU A 52 -0.38 -23.02 -14.63
C GLU A 52 -0.80 -24.16 -13.69
N ARG A 53 -1.20 -23.82 -12.47
CA ARG A 53 -1.75 -24.78 -11.51
C ARG A 53 -2.96 -25.51 -12.09
N CYS A 54 -3.92 -24.80 -12.68
CA CYS A 54 -5.10 -25.43 -13.29
C CYS A 54 -4.73 -26.35 -14.47
N LEU A 55 -3.69 -26.03 -15.24
CA LEU A 55 -3.18 -26.90 -16.31
C LEU A 55 -2.59 -28.20 -15.72
N ILE A 56 -1.76 -28.07 -14.68
CA ILE A 56 -1.16 -29.20 -13.96
C ILE A 56 -2.24 -30.10 -13.35
N GLU A 57 -3.25 -29.53 -12.71
CA GLU A 57 -4.41 -30.27 -12.17
C GLU A 57 -5.05 -31.13 -13.26
N GLY A 58 -5.30 -30.57 -14.45
CA GLY A 58 -5.85 -31.31 -15.58
C GLY A 58 -4.91 -32.38 -16.15
N GLU A 59 -3.60 -32.16 -16.15
CA GLU A 59 -2.61 -33.15 -16.59
C GLU A 59 -2.53 -34.34 -15.64
N LEU A 60 -2.44 -34.08 -14.34
CA LEU A 60 -2.39 -35.12 -13.30
C LEU A 60 -3.70 -35.94 -13.29
N ALA A 61 -4.85 -35.27 -13.40
CA ALA A 61 -6.16 -35.92 -13.54
C ALA A 61 -6.20 -36.90 -14.72
N ARG A 62 -5.71 -36.50 -15.91
CA ARG A 62 -5.67 -37.38 -17.09
C ARG A 62 -4.71 -38.56 -16.89
N ALA A 63 -3.55 -38.32 -16.27
CA ALA A 63 -2.58 -39.37 -15.99
C ALA A 63 -3.12 -40.41 -14.98
N ALA A 64 -3.84 -39.96 -13.94
CA ALA A 64 -4.49 -40.82 -12.97
C ALA A 64 -5.56 -41.71 -13.63
N ALA A 65 -6.44 -41.10 -14.43
CA ALA A 65 -7.48 -41.83 -15.18
C ALA A 65 -6.88 -42.88 -16.13
N ALA A 66 -5.79 -42.55 -16.83
CA ALA A 66 -5.08 -43.49 -17.70
C ALA A 66 -4.44 -44.67 -16.94
N SER A 67 -4.18 -44.50 -15.64
CA SER A 67 -3.59 -45.52 -14.77
C SER A 67 -4.64 -46.38 -14.04
N GLY A 68 -5.92 -46.21 -14.36
CA GLY A 68 -7.04 -46.99 -13.81
C GLY A 68 -7.69 -46.40 -12.54
N ALA A 69 -7.15 -45.30 -12.00
CA ALA A 69 -7.82 -44.49 -10.97
C ALA A 69 -8.96 -43.66 -11.60
N ASP A 70 -9.70 -42.91 -10.78
CA ASP A 70 -10.50 -41.77 -11.26
C ASP A 70 -9.55 -40.59 -11.62
N ASP A 71 -10.10 -39.40 -11.86
CA ASP A 71 -9.37 -38.18 -12.18
C ASP A 71 -8.76 -37.48 -10.95
N GLU A 72 -8.20 -38.27 -10.03
CA GLU A 72 -7.73 -37.83 -8.71
C GLU A 72 -6.24 -37.49 -8.66
N TYR A 73 -5.91 -36.49 -7.84
CA TYR A 73 -4.53 -36.02 -7.58
C TYR A 73 -4.46 -35.34 -6.22
N THR A 74 -3.26 -35.24 -5.65
CA THR A 74 -3.03 -34.57 -4.37
C THR A 74 -2.51 -33.15 -4.56
N LEU A 75 -2.79 -32.27 -3.59
CA LEU A 75 -2.24 -30.91 -3.53
C LEU A 75 -0.70 -30.91 -3.61
N GLN A 76 -0.07 -31.84 -2.89
CA GLN A 76 1.38 -31.97 -2.87
C GLN A 76 1.94 -32.20 -4.27
N GLN A 77 1.35 -33.11 -5.04
CA GLN A 77 1.77 -33.38 -6.43
C GLN A 77 1.64 -32.14 -7.30
N VAL A 78 0.51 -31.43 -7.20
CA VAL A 78 0.26 -30.20 -7.96
C VAL A 78 1.32 -29.14 -7.66
N LEU A 79 1.61 -28.90 -6.38
CA LEU A 79 2.59 -27.90 -5.96
C LEU A 79 4.03 -28.28 -6.31
N GLU A 80 4.40 -29.56 -6.20
CA GLU A 80 5.72 -30.03 -6.62
C GLU A 80 5.95 -29.83 -8.13
N THR A 81 4.95 -30.16 -8.96
CA THR A 81 5.01 -29.92 -10.41
C THR A 81 4.99 -28.43 -10.74
N LEU A 82 4.24 -27.61 -10.01
CA LEU A 82 4.26 -26.16 -10.20
C LEU A 82 5.65 -25.59 -9.92
N LEU A 83 6.26 -25.98 -8.80
CA LEU A 83 7.60 -25.54 -8.43
C LEU A 83 8.67 -26.04 -9.40
N GLU A 84 8.51 -27.24 -9.97
CA GLU A 84 9.36 -27.75 -11.05
C GLU A 84 9.37 -26.82 -12.27
N ARG A 85 8.21 -26.27 -12.64
CA ARG A 85 8.08 -25.38 -13.82
C ARG A 85 8.46 -23.94 -13.50
N ALA A 86 8.22 -23.50 -12.26
CA ALA A 86 8.34 -22.10 -11.87
C ALA A 86 9.72 -21.71 -11.30
N THR A 87 10.52 -22.69 -10.87
CA THR A 87 11.78 -22.47 -10.14
C THR A 87 12.93 -23.31 -10.71
N ALA A 88 14.16 -22.98 -10.31
CA ALA A 88 15.36 -23.79 -10.59
C ALA A 88 15.79 -24.65 -9.39
N LEU A 89 14.90 -24.89 -8.43
CA LEU A 89 15.18 -25.62 -7.20
C LEU A 89 15.42 -27.11 -7.45
N ASP A 90 16.29 -27.72 -6.65
CA ASP A 90 16.51 -29.16 -6.71
C ASP A 90 15.28 -29.95 -6.19
N ARG A 91 15.30 -31.28 -6.33
CA ARG A 91 14.16 -32.12 -5.93
C ARG A 91 13.85 -32.03 -4.43
N SER A 92 14.87 -31.96 -3.57
CA SER A 92 14.69 -31.89 -2.11
C SER A 92 14.17 -30.53 -1.68
N GLU A 93 14.70 -29.46 -2.26
CA GLU A 93 14.24 -28.08 -2.03
C GLU A 93 12.80 -27.90 -2.47
N ARG A 94 12.44 -28.39 -3.67
CA ARG A 94 11.05 -28.36 -4.17
C ARG A 94 10.09 -29.10 -3.25
N ALA A 95 10.44 -30.30 -2.79
CA ALA A 95 9.59 -31.09 -1.90
C ALA A 95 9.35 -30.36 -0.56
N ARG A 96 10.40 -29.75 0.02
CA ARG A 96 10.28 -28.96 1.25
C ARG A 96 9.39 -27.74 1.06
N LEU A 97 9.59 -26.98 -0.02
CA LEU A 97 8.78 -25.80 -0.29
C LEU A 97 7.33 -26.16 -0.62
N ALA A 98 7.09 -27.25 -1.36
CA ALA A 98 5.74 -27.75 -1.61
C ALA A 98 5.01 -28.10 -0.30
N ALA A 99 5.69 -28.76 0.64
CA ALA A 99 5.12 -29.07 1.95
C ALA A 99 4.80 -27.80 2.78
N GLU A 100 5.66 -26.76 2.71
CA GLU A 100 5.37 -25.45 3.31
C GLU A 100 4.12 -24.82 2.68
N LEU A 101 4.01 -24.85 1.35
CA LEU A 101 2.86 -24.29 0.62
C LEU A 101 1.56 -25.06 0.89
N VAL A 102 1.61 -26.38 1.08
CA VAL A 102 0.45 -27.16 1.55
C VAL A 102 -0.01 -26.62 2.91
N GLY A 103 0.91 -26.43 3.86
CA GLY A 103 0.59 -25.85 5.17
C GLY A 103 0.02 -24.44 5.07
N ALA A 104 0.57 -23.60 4.18
CA ALA A 104 0.06 -22.27 3.92
C ALA A 104 -1.36 -22.30 3.34
N GLU A 105 -1.65 -23.18 2.38
CA GLU A 105 -2.98 -23.30 1.78
C GLU A 105 -4.02 -23.81 2.78
N VAL A 106 -3.66 -24.73 3.68
CA VAL A 106 -4.52 -25.14 4.81
C VAL A 106 -4.81 -23.97 5.74
N ALA A 107 -3.81 -23.15 6.07
CA ALA A 107 -4.01 -21.96 6.90
C ALA A 107 -4.91 -20.92 6.21
N ILE A 108 -4.78 -20.75 4.89
CA ILE A 108 -5.64 -19.88 4.08
C ILE A 108 -7.08 -20.43 4.06
N GLU A 109 -7.27 -21.74 3.89
CA GLU A 109 -8.60 -22.36 4.00
C GLU A 109 -9.22 -22.12 5.37
N LYS A 110 -8.47 -22.32 6.47
CA LYS A 110 -8.96 -22.03 7.84
C LYS A 110 -9.48 -20.60 7.99
N ALA A 111 -8.74 -19.62 7.48
CA ALA A 111 -9.11 -18.21 7.56
C ALA A 111 -10.35 -17.86 6.71
N ASN A 112 -10.58 -18.59 5.61
CA ASN A 112 -11.63 -18.29 4.63
C ASN A 112 -12.82 -19.26 4.67
N THR A 113 -12.82 -20.21 5.59
CA THR A 113 -13.92 -21.16 5.81
C THR A 113 -14.60 -20.91 7.15
N PHE A 114 -15.80 -21.47 7.31
CA PHE A 114 -16.54 -21.52 8.56
C PHE A 114 -17.49 -22.73 8.55
N ALA A 115 -17.88 -23.22 9.72
CA ALA A 115 -18.88 -24.28 9.84
C ALA A 115 -20.24 -23.85 9.26
N ASP A 116 -20.90 -24.74 8.52
CA ASP A 116 -22.26 -24.51 8.07
C ASP A 116 -23.22 -24.40 9.28
N PRO A 117 -24.03 -23.35 9.38
CA PRO A 117 -24.83 -23.08 10.58
C PRO A 117 -25.98 -24.08 10.80
N ASP A 118 -26.45 -24.72 9.73
CA ASP A 118 -27.66 -25.55 9.75
C ASP A 118 -27.32 -27.06 9.75
N CYS A 119 -26.05 -27.41 9.48
CA CYS A 119 -25.66 -28.79 9.21
C CYS A 119 -26.03 -29.71 10.37
N ARG A 120 -25.68 -29.36 11.62
CA ARG A 120 -25.94 -30.19 12.79
C ARG A 120 -27.43 -30.54 12.95
N GLN A 121 -28.32 -29.56 12.78
CA GLN A 121 -29.76 -29.77 12.87
C GLN A 121 -30.27 -30.70 11.75
N ALA A 122 -29.72 -30.57 10.53
CA ALA A 122 -30.08 -31.44 9.43
C ALA A 122 -29.61 -32.88 9.65
N LEU A 123 -28.41 -33.07 10.23
CA LEU A 123 -27.83 -34.36 10.53
C LEU A 123 -28.61 -35.14 11.61
N ASP A 124 -29.22 -34.47 12.58
CA ASP A 124 -30.02 -35.10 13.64
C ASP A 124 -31.21 -35.92 13.09
N ARG A 125 -31.68 -35.63 11.86
CA ARG A 125 -32.76 -36.37 11.19
C ARG A 125 -32.33 -37.75 10.67
N TYR A 126 -31.02 -37.98 10.58
CA TYR A 126 -30.44 -39.19 9.98
C TYR A 126 -29.41 -39.82 10.94
N PRO A 127 -29.87 -40.43 12.06
CA PRO A 127 -28.97 -41.04 13.03
C PRO A 127 -28.32 -42.31 12.47
N ALA A 128 -27.03 -42.49 12.77
CA ALA A 128 -26.25 -43.66 12.39
C ALA A 128 -25.30 -44.11 13.50
N GLU A 129 -24.94 -45.40 13.52
CA GLU A 129 -23.96 -45.96 14.46
C GLU A 129 -22.56 -45.34 14.28
N ARG A 130 -22.20 -45.03 13.03
CA ARG A 130 -20.92 -44.41 12.66
C ARG A 130 -21.13 -43.28 11.67
N SER A 131 -20.37 -42.20 11.82
CA SER A 131 -20.36 -41.06 10.90
C SER A 131 -18.93 -40.80 10.41
N LEU A 132 -18.78 -40.54 9.12
CA LEU A 132 -17.51 -40.14 8.51
C LEU A 132 -17.71 -39.12 7.40
N PHE A 133 -16.71 -38.29 7.10
CA PHE A 133 -16.78 -37.43 5.92
C PHE A 133 -16.34 -38.17 4.66
N LEU A 134 -16.91 -37.83 3.51
CA LEU A 134 -16.60 -38.39 2.21
C LEU A 134 -16.52 -37.25 1.18
N SER A 135 -15.30 -36.87 0.80
CA SER A 135 -15.05 -35.66 0.01
C SER A 135 -14.32 -35.97 -1.30
N ASP A 136 -14.81 -35.40 -2.41
CA ASP A 136 -14.08 -35.33 -3.67
C ASP A 136 -13.17 -34.11 -3.63
N PHE A 137 -11.92 -34.27 -3.17
CA PHE A 137 -11.03 -33.15 -2.93
C PHE A 137 -9.53 -33.53 -3.01
N TYR A 138 -8.71 -32.54 -3.36
CA TYR A 138 -7.26 -32.71 -3.57
C TYR A 138 -6.44 -32.67 -2.25
N MET A 139 -7.07 -32.40 -1.10
CA MET A 139 -6.40 -32.50 0.20
C MET A 139 -6.64 -33.87 0.84
N PRO A 140 -5.61 -34.53 1.39
CA PRO A 140 -5.76 -35.77 2.15
C PRO A 140 -6.71 -35.64 3.34
N ALA A 141 -7.33 -36.75 3.75
CA ALA A 141 -8.28 -36.80 4.86
C ALA A 141 -7.73 -36.20 6.16
N GLY A 142 -6.44 -36.34 6.44
CA GLY A 142 -5.80 -35.74 7.62
C GLY A 142 -5.90 -34.21 7.66
N LEU A 143 -5.73 -33.55 6.51
CA LEU A 143 -5.83 -32.09 6.41
C LEU A 143 -7.29 -31.62 6.48
N ILE A 144 -8.22 -32.38 5.89
CA ILE A 144 -9.66 -32.09 6.02
C ILE A 144 -10.09 -32.19 7.50
N LEU A 145 -9.62 -33.21 8.22
CA LEU A 145 -9.92 -33.36 9.64
C LEU A 145 -9.35 -32.19 10.46
N GLU A 146 -8.17 -31.69 10.11
CA GLU A 146 -7.59 -30.48 10.72
C GLU A 146 -8.48 -29.24 10.51
N LEU A 147 -9.11 -29.10 9.34
CA LEU A 147 -10.09 -28.03 9.07
C LEU A 147 -11.36 -28.19 9.93
N LEU A 148 -11.92 -29.40 10.01
CA LEU A 148 -13.10 -29.68 10.84
C LEU A 148 -12.82 -29.45 12.33
N GLN A 149 -11.63 -29.80 12.81
CA GLN A 149 -11.18 -29.54 14.18
C GLN A 149 -11.04 -28.04 14.46
N HIS A 150 -10.45 -27.29 13.52
CA HIS A 150 -10.31 -25.83 13.65
C HIS A 150 -11.67 -25.13 13.82
N HIS A 151 -12.69 -25.61 13.10
CA HIS A 151 -14.05 -25.05 13.17
C HIS A 151 -14.94 -25.69 14.24
N GLY A 152 -14.40 -26.60 15.07
CA GLY A 152 -15.13 -27.20 16.19
C GLY A 152 -16.27 -28.14 15.79
N ILE A 153 -16.20 -28.75 14.60
CA ILE A 153 -17.25 -29.65 14.05
C ILE A 153 -16.72 -31.05 13.73
N ALA A 154 -15.52 -31.40 14.19
CA ALA A 154 -14.94 -32.73 14.00
C ALA A 154 -15.76 -33.84 14.69
N ASP A 155 -16.58 -33.52 15.68
CA ASP A 155 -17.50 -34.47 16.32
C ASP A 155 -18.59 -34.98 15.36
N LEU A 156 -18.95 -34.20 14.33
CA LEU A 156 -19.93 -34.60 13.31
C LEU A 156 -19.37 -35.67 12.36
N ALA A 157 -18.06 -35.65 12.14
CA ALA A 157 -17.32 -36.57 11.26
C ALA A 157 -15.88 -36.76 11.81
N PRO A 158 -15.69 -37.63 12.83
CA PRO A 158 -14.42 -37.80 13.52
C PRO A 158 -13.33 -38.47 12.66
N GLU A 159 -13.74 -39.07 11.55
CA GLU A 159 -12.88 -39.69 10.55
C GLU A 159 -13.49 -39.49 9.16
N GLY A 160 -12.76 -39.85 8.11
CA GLY A 160 -13.27 -39.74 6.75
C GLY A 160 -12.32 -40.22 5.69
N ILE A 161 -12.78 -40.11 4.44
CA ILE A 161 -12.03 -40.49 3.24
C ILE A 161 -12.08 -39.30 2.28
N SER A 162 -10.90 -38.90 1.81
CA SER A 162 -10.75 -37.98 0.69
C SER A 162 -10.49 -38.77 -0.58
N SER A 163 -11.06 -38.34 -1.71
CA SER A 163 -10.92 -39.01 -3.00
C SER A 163 -9.47 -39.19 -3.43
N CYS A 164 -8.62 -38.19 -3.15
CA CYS A 164 -7.19 -38.23 -3.49
C CYS A 164 -6.39 -39.28 -2.68
N ASP A 165 -6.88 -39.73 -1.51
CA ASP A 165 -6.21 -40.77 -0.71
C ASP A 165 -6.35 -42.16 -1.34
N VAL A 166 -7.44 -42.41 -2.06
CA VAL A 166 -7.79 -43.72 -2.63
C VAL A 166 -7.81 -43.74 -4.15
N GLY A 167 -7.74 -42.57 -4.79
CA GLY A 167 -7.81 -42.42 -6.25
C GLY A 167 -9.19 -42.71 -6.83
N LEU A 168 -10.26 -42.60 -6.03
CA LEU A 168 -11.65 -42.89 -6.43
C LEU A 168 -12.55 -41.74 -5.97
N ASN A 169 -13.56 -41.37 -6.76
CA ASN A 169 -14.49 -40.29 -6.44
C ASN A 169 -15.97 -40.68 -6.40
N LYS A 170 -16.78 -39.78 -5.83
CA LYS A 170 -18.23 -39.92 -5.71
C LYS A 170 -18.91 -39.85 -7.07
N ARG A 171 -18.42 -38.99 -7.97
CA ARG A 171 -18.95 -38.83 -9.33
C ARG A 171 -18.98 -40.15 -10.12
N SER A 172 -17.94 -40.97 -10.01
CA SER A 172 -17.89 -42.29 -10.68
C SER A 172 -18.69 -43.37 -9.93
N GLY A 173 -19.10 -43.11 -8.70
CA GLY A 173 -19.70 -44.07 -7.78
C GLY A 173 -18.70 -45.10 -7.22
N ARG A 174 -17.44 -45.07 -7.64
CA ARG A 174 -16.42 -46.02 -7.16
C ARG A 174 -16.07 -45.78 -5.70
N LEU A 175 -16.06 -44.52 -5.25
CA LEU A 175 -15.78 -44.19 -3.86
C LEU A 175 -16.85 -44.71 -2.91
N PHE A 176 -18.13 -44.66 -3.28
CA PHE A 176 -19.21 -45.25 -2.49
C PHE A 176 -19.08 -46.79 -2.40
N ARG A 177 -18.79 -47.47 -3.51
CA ARG A 177 -18.55 -48.92 -3.50
C ARG A 177 -17.38 -49.28 -2.57
N HIS A 178 -16.28 -48.54 -2.65
CA HIS A 178 -15.14 -48.71 -1.77
C HIS A 178 -15.54 -48.56 -0.28
N VAL A 179 -16.37 -47.57 0.06
CA VAL A 179 -16.86 -47.37 1.43
C VAL A 179 -17.71 -48.56 1.90
N VAL A 180 -18.69 -48.99 1.09
CA VAL A 180 -19.57 -50.10 1.42
C VAL A 180 -18.77 -51.40 1.63
N GLU A 181 -17.82 -51.70 0.74
CA GLU A 181 -16.93 -52.86 0.82
C GLU A 181 -16.03 -52.79 2.07
N ARG A 182 -15.39 -51.63 2.31
CA ARG A 182 -14.49 -51.41 3.46
C ARG A 182 -15.20 -51.59 4.80
N HIS A 183 -16.47 -51.20 4.89
CA HIS A 183 -17.24 -51.27 6.14
C HIS A 183 -18.12 -52.52 6.27
N GLY A 184 -18.21 -53.37 5.23
CA GLY A 184 -18.99 -54.61 5.27
C GLY A 184 -20.48 -54.37 5.57
N ILE A 185 -21.07 -53.35 4.94
CA ILE A 185 -22.47 -52.96 5.13
C ILE A 185 -23.28 -53.19 3.84
N ALA A 186 -24.60 -53.27 3.95
CA ALA A 186 -25.46 -53.22 2.76
C ALA A 186 -25.60 -51.76 2.30
N PRO A 187 -25.77 -51.47 0.99
CA PRO A 187 -26.05 -50.11 0.51
C PRO A 187 -27.25 -49.46 1.21
N SER A 188 -28.30 -50.22 1.51
CA SER A 188 -29.48 -49.75 2.23
C SER A 188 -29.23 -49.36 3.69
N ASP A 189 -28.12 -49.79 4.29
CA ASP A 189 -27.71 -49.43 5.65
C ASP A 189 -26.84 -48.16 5.68
N HIS A 190 -26.57 -47.58 4.50
CA HIS A 190 -25.74 -46.41 4.30
C HIS A 190 -26.63 -45.23 3.88
N VAL A 191 -26.52 -44.11 4.60
CA VAL A 191 -27.04 -42.81 4.17
C VAL A 191 -25.90 -41.84 3.83
N HIS A 192 -26.02 -41.15 2.70
CA HIS A 192 -25.14 -40.05 2.33
C HIS A 192 -25.89 -38.71 2.32
N ILE A 193 -25.21 -37.65 2.78
CA ILE A 193 -25.74 -36.29 2.86
C ILE A 193 -24.72 -35.34 2.24
N GLY A 194 -25.12 -34.57 1.23
CA GLY A 194 -24.24 -33.61 0.55
C GLY A 194 -24.98 -32.63 -0.37
N ASP A 195 -24.28 -31.61 -0.86
CA ASP A 195 -24.86 -30.51 -1.63
C ASP A 195 -24.97 -30.80 -3.13
N ASN A 196 -24.17 -31.73 -3.67
CA ASN A 196 -24.11 -31.92 -5.11
C ASN A 196 -25.18 -32.91 -5.59
N ARG A 197 -26.10 -32.44 -6.44
CA ARG A 197 -27.16 -33.31 -6.99
C ARG A 197 -26.64 -34.55 -7.72
N HIS A 198 -25.55 -34.46 -8.47
CA HIS A 198 -25.03 -35.62 -9.17
C HIS A 198 -24.22 -36.53 -8.25
N SER A 199 -23.18 -36.01 -7.60
CA SER A 199 -22.25 -36.79 -6.80
C SER A 199 -22.82 -37.26 -5.46
N ASP A 200 -23.71 -36.48 -4.84
CA ASP A 200 -24.18 -36.74 -3.47
C ASP A 200 -25.63 -37.23 -3.39
N LEU A 201 -26.39 -37.16 -4.49
CA LEU A 201 -27.79 -37.63 -4.56
C LEU A 201 -27.99 -38.73 -5.59
N ASP A 202 -27.75 -38.44 -6.87
CA ASP A 202 -28.08 -39.34 -7.97
C ASP A 202 -27.16 -40.58 -7.98
N MET A 203 -25.85 -40.37 -7.84
CA MET A 203 -24.86 -41.45 -7.82
C MET A 203 -25.04 -42.45 -6.65
N PRO A 204 -25.12 -42.03 -5.37
CA PRO A 204 -25.37 -42.97 -4.28
C PRO A 204 -26.71 -43.71 -4.43
N ARG A 205 -27.78 -43.04 -4.86
CA ARG A 205 -29.08 -43.70 -5.12
C ARG A 205 -28.99 -44.78 -6.19
N SER A 206 -28.20 -44.55 -7.24
CA SER A 206 -28.02 -45.57 -8.29
C SER A 206 -27.34 -46.85 -7.78
N LEU A 207 -26.66 -46.78 -6.64
CA LEU A 207 -26.00 -47.91 -5.95
C LEU A 207 -26.85 -48.51 -4.83
N GLY A 208 -28.07 -48.02 -4.62
CA GLY A 208 -28.96 -48.46 -3.53
C GLY A 208 -28.64 -47.85 -2.16
N ILE A 209 -27.87 -46.76 -2.12
CA ILE A 209 -27.56 -45.99 -0.91
C ILE A 209 -28.63 -44.91 -0.73
N ASP A 210 -29.12 -44.74 0.51
CA ASP A 210 -30.03 -43.64 0.84
C ASP A 210 -29.29 -42.32 0.72
N ALA A 211 -29.88 -41.32 0.04
CA ALA A 211 -29.20 -40.06 -0.21
C ALA A 211 -30.08 -38.84 0.02
N VAL A 212 -29.50 -37.83 0.65
CA VAL A 212 -30.14 -36.58 1.06
C VAL A 212 -29.42 -35.40 0.41
N HIS A 213 -30.15 -34.63 -0.38
CA HIS A 213 -29.65 -33.39 -0.97
C HIS A 213 -29.71 -32.27 0.08
N TYR A 214 -28.55 -31.77 0.48
CA TYR A 214 -28.39 -30.74 1.50
C TYR A 214 -28.11 -29.39 0.85
N GLU A 215 -29.16 -28.60 0.65
CA GLU A 215 -29.05 -27.26 0.05
C GLU A 215 -29.94 -26.26 0.79
N PRO A 216 -29.50 -25.74 1.95
CA PRO A 216 -30.21 -24.67 2.65
C PRO A 216 -30.29 -23.42 1.75
N GLU A 217 -31.51 -22.93 1.52
CA GLU A 217 -31.77 -21.91 0.50
C GLU A 217 -30.99 -20.61 0.74
N GLU A 218 -30.89 -20.15 1.99
CA GLU A 218 -30.16 -18.93 2.33
C GLU A 218 -28.65 -19.08 2.12
N ALA A 219 -28.07 -20.17 2.62
CA ALA A 219 -26.65 -20.47 2.45
C ALA A 219 -26.27 -20.62 0.96
N HIS A 220 -27.11 -21.32 0.18
CA HIS A 220 -26.95 -21.48 -1.26
C HIS A 220 -27.02 -20.13 -2.00
N ARG A 221 -28.02 -19.27 -1.70
CA ARG A 221 -28.08 -17.92 -2.28
C ARG A 221 -26.84 -17.09 -1.94
N ALA A 222 -26.35 -17.18 -0.70
CA ALA A 222 -25.15 -16.46 -0.27
C ALA A 222 -23.89 -16.95 -1.02
N ARG A 223 -23.75 -18.26 -1.23
CA ARG A 223 -22.70 -18.86 -2.06
C ARG A 223 -22.74 -18.30 -3.48
N ARG A 224 -23.90 -18.34 -4.14
CA ARG A 224 -24.06 -17.83 -5.51
C ARG A 224 -23.71 -16.36 -5.66
N ARG A 225 -24.03 -15.52 -4.67
CA ARG A 225 -23.61 -14.11 -4.65
C ARG A 225 -22.09 -13.98 -4.63
N ARG A 226 -21.39 -14.77 -3.81
CA ARG A 226 -19.92 -14.77 -3.75
C ARG A 226 -19.28 -15.28 -5.04
N GLU A 227 -19.81 -16.37 -5.60
CA GLU A 227 -19.32 -16.93 -6.86
C GLU A 227 -19.49 -15.95 -8.03
N ALA A 228 -20.55 -15.14 -8.03
CA ALA A 228 -20.77 -14.12 -9.07
C ALA A 228 -19.70 -13.01 -9.09
N LEU A 229 -18.95 -12.82 -7.99
CA LEU A 229 -17.88 -11.82 -7.91
C LEU A 229 -16.53 -12.32 -8.45
N TYR A 230 -16.38 -13.62 -8.71
CA TYR A 230 -15.10 -14.22 -9.10
C TYR A 230 -14.73 -14.05 -10.58
N PRO A 231 -15.64 -14.22 -11.57
CA PRO A 231 -15.27 -14.28 -12.99
C PRO A 231 -14.66 -12.99 -13.54
N ASP A 232 -15.04 -11.83 -12.99
CA ASP A 232 -14.61 -10.52 -13.47
C ASP A 232 -14.17 -9.62 -12.31
N ARG A 233 -12.96 -9.06 -12.43
CA ARG A 233 -12.37 -8.20 -11.41
C ARG A 233 -13.09 -6.87 -11.32
N GLY A 234 -13.56 -6.31 -12.44
CA GLY A 234 -14.32 -5.06 -12.43
C GLY A 234 -15.61 -5.17 -11.62
N THR A 235 -16.30 -6.30 -11.75
CA THR A 235 -17.51 -6.62 -10.97
C THR A 235 -17.24 -6.66 -9.47
N LEU A 236 -16.13 -7.27 -9.04
CA LEU A 236 -15.71 -7.25 -7.64
C LEU A 236 -15.43 -5.82 -7.15
N LEU A 237 -14.65 -5.03 -7.88
CA LEU A 237 -14.28 -3.68 -7.47
C LEU A 237 -15.52 -2.78 -7.36
N ASN A 238 -16.42 -2.83 -8.36
CA ASN A 238 -17.67 -2.08 -8.33
C ASN A 238 -18.58 -2.52 -7.17
N HIS A 239 -18.64 -3.82 -6.86
CA HIS A 239 -19.41 -4.31 -5.71
C HIS A 239 -18.90 -3.71 -4.39
N ILE A 240 -17.58 -3.62 -4.22
CA ILE A 240 -16.98 -3.00 -3.03
C ILE A 240 -17.30 -1.51 -2.99
N ASP A 241 -17.15 -0.80 -4.11
CA ASP A 241 -17.47 0.63 -4.19
C ASP A 241 -18.95 0.93 -3.93
N ASP A 242 -19.87 0.08 -4.39
CA ASP A 242 -21.30 0.19 -4.14
C ASP A 242 -21.65 -0.03 -2.66
N GLU A 243 -21.00 -1.00 -2.00
CA GLU A 243 -21.14 -1.21 -0.55
C GLU A 243 -20.61 -0.02 0.24
N VAL A 244 -19.41 0.47 -0.10
CA VAL A 244 -18.79 1.63 0.54
C VAL A 244 -19.67 2.87 0.36
N THR A 245 -20.13 3.13 -0.86
CA THR A 245 -20.94 4.31 -1.17
C THR A 245 -22.22 4.31 -0.35
N ARG A 246 -22.94 3.18 -0.31
CA ARG A 246 -24.18 3.04 0.45
C ARG A 246 -23.99 3.32 1.93
N ASP A 247 -22.96 2.73 2.54
CA ASP A 247 -22.74 2.81 3.98
C ASP A 247 -22.22 4.21 4.38
N VAL A 248 -21.34 4.79 3.57
CA VAL A 248 -20.84 6.15 3.81
C VAL A 248 -21.93 7.20 3.57
N GLU A 249 -22.79 7.04 2.56
CA GLU A 249 -23.94 7.94 2.33
C GLU A 249 -24.90 7.96 3.52
N ALA A 250 -25.19 6.80 4.11
CA ALA A 250 -26.03 6.69 5.30
C ALA A 250 -25.43 7.45 6.50
N LEU A 251 -24.10 7.40 6.68
CA LEU A 251 -23.39 8.17 7.71
C LEU A 251 -23.33 9.66 7.38
N ALA A 252 -23.07 10.00 6.12
CA ALA A 252 -22.93 11.37 5.64
C ALA A 252 -24.24 12.16 5.76
N ALA A 253 -25.40 11.49 5.71
CA ALA A 253 -26.72 12.09 5.88
C ALA A 253 -26.90 12.84 7.20
N GLN A 254 -26.07 12.56 8.21
CA GLN A 254 -26.11 13.20 9.53
C GLN A 254 -25.19 14.43 9.63
N SER A 255 -24.43 14.76 8.58
CA SER A 255 -23.42 15.81 8.58
C SER A 255 -23.86 17.03 7.76
N GLY A 256 -23.47 18.23 8.20
CA GLY A 256 -23.61 19.47 7.42
C GLY A 256 -22.52 19.61 6.36
N GLU A 257 -22.66 20.60 5.48
CA GLU A 257 -21.57 20.99 4.56
C GLU A 257 -20.53 21.86 5.29
N PRO A 258 -19.21 21.74 4.97
CA PRO A 258 -18.62 20.92 3.90
C PRO A 258 -18.26 19.48 4.31
N ALA A 259 -18.46 19.10 5.58
CA ALA A 259 -18.08 17.81 6.14
C ALA A 259 -18.68 16.62 5.38
N ARG A 260 -19.96 16.73 4.98
CA ARG A 260 -20.66 15.73 4.18
C ARG A 260 -19.97 15.49 2.83
N SER A 261 -19.71 16.56 2.07
CA SER A 261 -19.04 16.47 0.77
C SER A 261 -17.62 15.94 0.88
N ALA A 262 -16.87 16.36 1.91
CA ALA A 262 -15.53 15.86 2.20
C ALA A 262 -15.54 14.34 2.48
N LEU A 263 -16.46 13.86 3.32
CA LEU A 263 -16.61 12.45 3.67
C LEU A 263 -16.89 11.57 2.44
N LEU A 264 -17.84 11.98 1.60
CA LEU A 264 -18.19 11.27 0.36
C LEU A 264 -17.05 11.29 -0.65
N LEU A 265 -16.33 12.42 -0.77
CA LEU A 265 -15.15 12.51 -1.61
C LEU A 265 -14.05 11.56 -1.12
N GLY A 266 -13.82 11.51 0.19
CA GLY A 266 -12.87 10.60 0.82
C GLY A 266 -13.14 9.15 0.48
N ALA A 267 -14.39 8.70 0.65
CA ALA A 267 -14.80 7.34 0.33
C ALA A 267 -14.56 6.98 -1.14
N ARG A 268 -14.94 7.87 -2.08
CA ARG A 268 -14.68 7.69 -3.52
C ARG A 268 -13.19 7.66 -3.87
N CYS A 269 -12.37 8.39 -3.11
CA CYS A 269 -10.93 8.44 -3.34
C CYS A 269 -10.16 7.30 -2.66
N ALA A 270 -10.83 6.46 -1.86
CA ALA A 270 -10.18 5.42 -1.08
C ALA A 270 -9.35 4.42 -1.90
N PRO A 271 -9.74 3.98 -3.12
CA PRO A 271 -8.94 3.04 -3.91
C PRO A 271 -7.51 3.53 -4.20
N LEU A 272 -7.28 4.85 -4.26
CA LEU A 272 -5.93 5.43 -4.38
C LEU A 272 -5.05 5.08 -3.17
N PHE A 273 -5.58 5.24 -1.96
CA PHE A 273 -4.83 5.01 -0.73
C PHE A 273 -4.80 3.52 -0.33
N VAL A 274 -5.86 2.78 -0.60
CA VAL A 274 -5.91 1.31 -0.43
C VAL A 274 -4.91 0.65 -1.36
N GLY A 275 -4.88 1.02 -2.64
CA GLY A 275 -3.90 0.48 -3.59
C GLY A 275 -2.45 0.78 -3.16
N TYR A 276 -2.20 1.97 -2.60
CA TYR A 276 -0.91 2.31 -2.03
C TYR A 276 -0.55 1.44 -0.82
N ALA A 277 -1.48 1.23 0.12
CA ALA A 277 -1.29 0.34 1.26
C ALA A 277 -1.00 -1.10 0.84
N VAL A 278 -1.73 -1.61 -0.16
CA VAL A 278 -1.49 -2.95 -0.73
C VAL A 278 -0.11 -3.04 -1.37
N LEU A 279 0.34 -2.01 -2.11
CA LEU A 279 1.70 -1.99 -2.65
C LEU A 279 2.74 -2.06 -1.53
N ILE A 280 2.59 -1.25 -0.47
CA ILE A 280 3.52 -1.25 0.67
C ILE A 280 3.62 -2.64 1.27
N ALA A 281 2.49 -3.30 1.52
CA ALA A 281 2.45 -4.66 2.07
C ALA A 281 3.12 -5.68 1.14
N GLU A 282 2.77 -5.68 -0.15
CA GLU A 282 3.34 -6.60 -1.14
C GLU A 282 4.86 -6.46 -1.24
N ARG A 283 5.35 -5.21 -1.31
CA ARG A 283 6.78 -4.94 -1.47
C ARG A 283 7.55 -5.22 -0.19
N ALA A 284 6.99 -4.89 0.96
CA ALA A 284 7.64 -5.18 2.23
C ALA A 284 7.80 -6.68 2.48
N LEU A 285 6.81 -7.50 2.08
CA LEU A 285 6.90 -8.95 2.14
C LEU A 285 7.93 -9.50 1.14
N ALA A 286 7.86 -9.09 -0.13
CA ALA A 286 8.79 -9.53 -1.17
C ALA A 286 10.25 -9.15 -0.87
N GLU A 287 10.47 -8.03 -0.20
CA GLU A 287 11.80 -7.57 0.22
C GLU A 287 12.23 -8.12 1.60
N GLY A 288 11.38 -8.93 2.25
CA GLY A 288 11.67 -9.58 3.54
C GLY A 288 11.81 -8.62 4.72
N LEU A 289 11.18 -7.45 4.66
CA LEU A 289 11.31 -6.40 5.67
C LEU A 289 10.73 -6.83 7.02
N LYS A 290 11.31 -6.31 8.10
CA LYS A 290 10.84 -6.55 9.47
C LYS A 290 10.16 -5.33 10.09
N ARG A 291 10.47 -4.12 9.61
CA ARG A 291 9.87 -2.87 10.08
C ARG A 291 9.57 -1.92 8.93
N LEU A 292 8.46 -1.19 9.08
CA LEU A 292 8.01 -0.12 8.22
C LEU A 292 7.87 1.17 9.04
N PHE A 293 8.55 2.22 8.61
CA PHE A 293 8.53 3.53 9.24
C PHE A 293 7.74 4.51 8.37
N PHE A 294 6.59 4.96 8.88
CA PHE A 294 5.76 5.96 8.25
C PHE A 294 6.23 7.35 8.72
N LEU A 295 6.64 8.20 7.79
CA LEU A 295 7.22 9.49 8.14
C LEU A 295 6.11 10.49 8.53
N THR A 296 6.32 11.27 9.60
CA THR A 296 5.33 12.24 10.10
C THR A 296 4.83 13.25 9.07
N ARG A 297 3.70 13.89 9.39
CA ARG A 297 2.78 14.62 8.51
C ARG A 297 1.89 13.64 7.76
N GLU A 298 2.23 13.29 6.52
CA GLU A 298 1.33 12.51 5.67
C GLU A 298 1.32 11.01 6.04
N GLY A 299 2.42 10.48 6.59
CA GLY A 299 2.50 9.09 7.02
C GLY A 299 1.60 8.74 8.21
N GLU A 300 1.17 9.72 9.01
CA GLU A 300 0.19 9.48 10.09
C GLU A 300 -1.18 9.08 9.54
N PHE A 301 -1.58 9.65 8.40
CA PHE A 301 -2.78 9.20 7.70
C PHE A 301 -2.55 7.83 7.02
N PHE A 302 -1.41 7.63 6.38
CA PHE A 302 -1.14 6.37 5.65
C PHE A 302 -1.02 5.15 6.56
N ILE A 303 -0.46 5.28 7.77
CA ILE A 303 -0.39 4.15 8.71
C ILE A 303 -1.79 3.72 9.17
N GLU A 304 -2.72 4.67 9.30
CA GLU A 304 -4.12 4.40 9.67
C GLU A 304 -4.90 3.72 8.54
N VAL A 305 -4.65 4.11 7.28
CA VAL A 305 -5.17 3.38 6.11
C VAL A 305 -4.59 1.97 6.08
N TYR A 306 -3.28 1.82 6.24
CA TYR A 306 -2.60 0.52 6.22
C TYR A 306 -3.17 -0.46 7.26
N ARG A 307 -3.37 0.02 8.50
CA ARG A 307 -3.95 -0.78 9.58
C ARG A 307 -5.40 -1.19 9.33
N ARG A 308 -6.19 -0.36 8.63
CA ARG A 308 -7.58 -0.68 8.29
C ARG A 308 -7.71 -1.66 7.13
N VAL A 309 -6.80 -1.61 6.17
CA VAL A 309 -6.71 -2.60 5.10
C VAL A 309 -6.22 -3.95 5.65
N PHE A 310 -5.30 -3.93 6.63
CA PHE A 310 -4.71 -5.14 7.21
C PHE A 310 -4.90 -5.25 8.73
N PRO A 311 -6.15 -5.41 9.22
CA PRO A 311 -6.44 -5.41 10.66
C PRO A 311 -5.78 -6.56 11.42
N GLN A 312 -5.48 -7.67 10.75
CA GLN A 312 -4.79 -8.84 11.32
C GLN A 312 -3.27 -8.82 11.10
N ALA A 313 -2.72 -7.71 10.57
CA ALA A 313 -1.32 -7.59 10.19
C ALA A 313 -0.83 -8.77 9.32
N SER A 314 -1.67 -9.22 8.38
CA SER A 314 -1.34 -10.31 7.46
C SER A 314 -1.83 -10.04 6.04
N LEU A 315 -1.15 -10.62 5.06
CA LEU A 315 -1.56 -10.65 3.66
C LEU A 315 -1.15 -12.00 3.04
N ALA A 316 -2.09 -12.69 2.40
CA ALA A 316 -1.92 -14.02 1.83
C ALA A 316 -1.30 -15.05 2.79
N GLY A 317 -1.73 -15.02 4.06
CA GLY A 317 -1.18 -15.88 5.12
C GLY A 317 0.24 -15.52 5.56
N CYS A 318 0.84 -14.45 5.04
CA CYS A 318 2.13 -13.92 5.50
C CYS A 318 1.91 -12.85 6.56
N ALA A 319 2.68 -12.90 7.66
CA ALA A 319 2.72 -11.84 8.65
C ALA A 319 3.41 -10.59 8.07
N LEU A 320 2.76 -9.43 8.20
CA LEU A 320 3.30 -8.15 7.78
C LEU A 320 4.35 -7.62 8.77
N PRO A 321 5.28 -6.77 8.32
CA PRO A 321 6.27 -6.15 9.19
C PRO A 321 5.61 -5.26 10.26
N SER A 322 6.31 -5.02 11.38
CA SER A 322 5.83 -4.05 12.37
C SER A 322 5.81 -2.64 11.76
N THR A 323 4.86 -1.82 12.18
CA THR A 323 4.68 -0.45 11.68
C THR A 323 4.83 0.57 12.79
N ASP A 324 5.63 1.61 12.55
CA ASP A 324 5.87 2.70 13.50
C ASP A 324 5.85 4.05 12.78
N ILE A 325 5.50 5.10 13.51
CA ILE A 325 5.67 6.48 13.05
C ILE A 325 7.09 6.93 13.38
N LEU A 326 7.76 7.52 12.40
CA LEU A 326 9.08 8.13 12.58
C LEU A 326 8.97 9.64 12.39
N GLU A 327 9.26 10.39 13.46
CA GLU A 327 9.03 11.84 13.51
C GLU A 327 10.18 12.62 12.88
N VAL A 328 10.25 12.58 11.55
CA VAL A 328 11.30 13.20 10.76
C VAL A 328 10.73 14.18 9.74
N SER A 329 11.55 15.16 9.35
CA SER A 329 11.26 16.04 8.22
C SER A 329 12.55 16.31 7.44
N ARG A 330 12.43 17.01 6.31
CA ARG A 330 13.61 17.54 5.60
C ARG A 330 14.44 18.46 6.51
N LEU A 331 13.78 19.28 7.33
CA LEU A 331 14.46 20.21 8.23
C LEU A 331 15.23 19.48 9.34
N SER A 332 14.59 18.49 9.98
CA SER A 332 15.21 17.79 11.13
C SER A 332 16.32 16.81 10.72
N THR A 333 16.37 16.40 9.45
CA THR A 333 17.33 15.38 8.97
C THR A 333 18.47 15.96 8.13
N PHE A 334 18.28 17.10 7.46
CA PHE A 334 19.25 17.60 6.50
C PHE A 334 20.59 17.97 7.13
N CYS A 335 20.60 18.84 8.15
CA CYS A 335 21.84 19.29 8.81
C CYS A 335 22.63 18.11 9.41
N ALA A 336 21.95 17.24 10.15
CA ALA A 336 22.55 16.03 10.73
C ALA A 336 23.22 15.12 9.69
N SER A 337 22.66 15.05 8.48
CA SER A 337 23.14 14.17 7.40
C SER A 337 24.28 14.73 6.56
N LEU A 338 24.70 15.98 6.78
CA LEU A 338 25.81 16.59 6.03
C LEU A 338 27.11 15.83 6.30
N GLN A 339 27.78 15.37 5.25
CA GLN A 339 29.06 14.65 5.39
C GLN A 339 30.26 15.60 5.38
N GLU A 340 30.13 16.75 4.70
CA GLU A 340 31.20 17.72 4.53
C GLU A 340 30.67 19.16 4.61
N ILE A 341 31.52 20.09 5.06
CA ILE A 341 31.21 21.53 5.04
C ILE A 341 31.72 22.13 3.73
N THR A 342 30.98 21.90 2.65
CA THR A 342 31.30 22.41 1.31
C THR A 342 30.08 22.93 0.60
N THR A 343 30.30 23.83 -0.36
CA THR A 343 29.25 24.25 -1.30
C THR A 343 28.76 23.10 -2.17
N GLY A 344 29.62 22.09 -2.41
CA GLY A 344 29.28 20.86 -3.12
C GLY A 344 28.22 20.05 -2.38
N GLU A 345 28.40 19.84 -1.07
CA GLU A 345 27.43 19.13 -0.24
C GLU A 345 26.07 19.85 -0.20
N LEU A 346 26.09 21.18 -0.10
CA LEU A 346 24.86 21.99 -0.13
C LEU A 346 24.14 22.01 -1.48
N MET A 347 24.72 21.45 -2.55
CA MET A 347 23.97 21.23 -3.79
C MET A 347 22.75 20.33 -3.59
N ARG A 348 22.76 19.46 -2.57
CA ARG A 348 21.59 18.66 -2.15
C ARG A 348 20.35 19.53 -1.88
N LEU A 349 20.56 20.75 -1.35
CA LEU A 349 19.55 21.78 -1.13
C LEU A 349 19.40 22.72 -2.34
N TRP A 350 20.52 23.23 -2.86
CA TRP A 350 20.53 24.28 -3.87
C TRP A 350 20.09 23.84 -5.28
N ASN A 351 20.11 22.54 -5.57
CA ASN A 351 19.48 22.00 -6.78
C ASN A 351 17.95 22.18 -6.78
N LEU A 352 17.34 22.29 -5.61
CA LEU A 352 15.92 22.63 -5.46
C LEU A 352 15.71 24.15 -5.37
N TYR A 353 16.56 24.83 -4.60
CA TYR A 353 16.49 26.28 -4.37
C TYR A 353 17.71 26.99 -4.96
N SER A 354 17.61 27.36 -6.26
CA SER A 354 18.72 28.01 -6.97
C SER A 354 19.03 29.44 -6.52
N THR A 355 18.20 30.01 -5.66
CA THR A 355 18.34 31.35 -5.09
C THR A 355 17.99 31.25 -3.61
N GLN A 356 18.88 31.71 -2.73
CA GLN A 356 18.71 31.61 -1.28
C GLN A 356 19.49 32.71 -0.56
N SER A 357 18.90 33.32 0.48
CA SER A 357 19.62 34.23 1.38
C SER A 357 20.38 33.44 2.46
N MET A 358 21.43 34.04 3.03
CA MET A 358 22.14 33.40 4.15
C MET A 358 21.27 33.31 5.41
N ALA A 359 20.29 34.20 5.57
CA ALA A 359 19.26 34.08 6.59
C ALA A 359 18.40 32.81 6.42
N ALA A 360 17.92 32.52 5.20
CA ALA A 360 17.14 31.32 4.93
C ALA A 360 17.99 30.04 5.05
N LEU A 361 19.25 30.10 4.63
CA LEU A 361 20.21 29.01 4.84
C LEU A 361 20.44 28.76 6.34
N GLY A 362 20.64 29.82 7.13
CA GLY A 362 20.81 29.75 8.57
C GLY A 362 19.63 29.05 9.26
N LYS A 363 18.38 29.38 8.87
CA LYS A 363 17.19 28.68 9.36
C LYS A 363 17.16 27.21 8.95
N THR A 364 17.51 26.90 7.70
CA THR A 364 17.55 25.51 7.18
C THR A 364 18.60 24.66 7.91
N LEU A 365 19.73 25.26 8.27
CA LEU A 365 20.82 24.61 9.01
C LEU A 365 20.70 24.79 10.53
N ARG A 366 19.64 25.45 11.02
CA ARG A 366 19.39 25.74 12.44
C ARG A 366 20.55 26.44 13.15
N LEU A 367 21.23 27.33 12.44
CA LEU A 367 22.34 28.13 12.95
C LEU A 367 21.85 29.35 13.74
N ASP A 368 22.65 29.80 14.71
CA ASP A 368 22.45 31.09 15.37
C ASP A 368 22.52 32.22 14.33
N GLY A 369 21.39 32.90 14.14
CA GLY A 369 21.26 33.93 13.11
C GLY A 369 22.18 35.13 13.33
N LYS A 370 22.43 35.55 14.57
CA LYS A 370 23.30 36.70 14.87
C LYS A 370 24.76 36.36 14.60
N ARG A 371 25.20 35.15 14.97
CA ARG A 371 26.57 34.68 14.70
C ARG A 371 26.79 34.53 13.20
N LEU A 372 25.83 33.97 12.48
CA LEU A 372 25.91 33.83 11.03
C LEU A 372 25.89 35.19 10.32
N GLU A 373 25.05 36.13 10.76
CA GLU A 373 25.00 37.48 10.20
C GLU A 373 26.35 38.20 10.32
N ALA A 374 26.99 38.15 11.50
CA ALA A 374 28.31 38.71 11.70
C ALA A 374 29.35 38.09 10.75
N LEU A 375 29.30 36.76 10.55
CA LEU A 375 30.15 36.06 9.59
C LEU A 375 29.90 36.52 8.16
N CYS A 376 28.63 36.64 7.75
CA CYS A 376 28.25 37.14 6.43
C CYS A 376 28.78 38.56 6.17
N THR A 377 28.73 39.45 7.16
CA THR A 377 29.27 40.81 7.06
C THR A 377 30.78 40.81 6.77
N ARG A 378 31.56 39.89 7.35
CA ARG A 378 33.02 39.79 7.09
C ARG A 378 33.35 39.42 5.64
N HIS A 379 32.41 38.82 4.92
CA HIS A 379 32.57 38.38 3.53
C HIS A 379 31.75 39.23 2.55
N ASP A 380 31.30 40.42 2.95
CA ASP A 380 30.48 41.32 2.12
C ASP A 380 29.18 40.68 1.58
N ILE A 381 28.57 39.81 2.40
CA ILE A 381 27.28 39.19 2.11
C ILE A 381 26.20 39.90 2.95
N ALA A 382 25.24 40.52 2.27
CA ALA A 382 24.04 41.01 2.93
C ALA A 382 23.19 39.82 3.41
N TYR A 383 23.12 39.61 4.73
CA TYR A 383 22.48 38.46 5.37
C TYR A 383 21.02 38.19 4.94
N PRO A 384 20.12 39.20 4.84
CA PRO A 384 18.74 38.97 4.44
C PRO A 384 18.55 38.83 2.92
N ASP A 385 19.52 39.29 2.13
CA ASP A 385 19.34 39.41 0.68
C ASP A 385 19.54 38.06 -0.03
N PRO A 386 18.70 37.74 -1.03
CA PRO A 386 18.81 36.51 -1.76
C PRO A 386 20.05 36.49 -2.67
N VAL A 387 20.85 35.43 -2.56
CA VAL A 387 21.98 35.16 -3.45
C VAL A 387 21.53 34.17 -4.53
N THR A 388 21.69 34.52 -5.80
CA THR A 388 21.40 33.61 -6.92
C THR A 388 22.62 32.75 -7.23
N TYR A 389 22.41 31.44 -7.33
CA TYR A 389 23.45 30.43 -7.45
C TYR A 389 24.53 30.54 -6.36
N PRO A 390 24.19 30.40 -5.06
CA PRO A 390 25.15 30.61 -3.96
C PRO A 390 26.46 29.84 -4.11
N TRP A 391 26.42 28.62 -4.66
CA TRP A 391 27.60 27.79 -4.92
C TRP A 391 28.61 28.37 -5.91
N LYS A 392 28.22 29.37 -6.72
CA LYS A 392 29.09 30.09 -7.66
C LYS A 392 29.54 31.46 -7.17
N ASP A 393 28.95 31.98 -6.08
CA ASP A 393 29.28 33.30 -5.57
C ASP A 393 30.62 33.23 -4.80
N PRO A 394 31.66 33.98 -5.22
CA PRO A 394 32.97 33.93 -4.57
C PRO A 394 32.92 34.28 -3.08
N ARG A 395 32.00 35.15 -2.66
CA ARG A 395 31.83 35.53 -1.25
C ARG A 395 31.28 34.38 -0.44
N VAL A 396 30.30 33.66 -0.98
CA VAL A 396 29.75 32.45 -0.33
C VAL A 396 30.83 31.36 -0.29
N GLN A 397 31.61 31.18 -1.34
CA GLN A 397 32.75 30.24 -1.33
C GLN A 397 33.79 30.61 -0.26
N ALA A 398 34.09 31.90 -0.10
CA ALA A 398 34.98 32.39 0.95
C ALA A 398 34.41 32.15 2.36
N LEU A 399 33.10 32.35 2.57
CA LEU A 399 32.42 31.99 3.82
C LEU A 399 32.56 30.50 4.15
N PHE A 400 32.43 29.60 3.16
CA PHE A 400 32.63 28.16 3.36
C PHE A 400 34.11 27.76 3.56
N ALA A 401 35.06 28.66 3.27
CA ALA A 401 36.47 28.50 3.60
C ALA A 401 36.85 29.09 4.97
N ASP A 402 35.98 29.92 5.55
CA ASP A 402 36.18 30.57 6.84
C ASP A 402 36.17 29.56 7.99
N VAL A 403 37.19 29.63 8.85
CA VAL A 403 37.40 28.69 9.97
C VAL A 403 36.30 28.82 11.01
N ASP A 404 35.85 30.04 11.32
CA ASP A 404 34.81 30.26 12.35
C ASP A 404 33.45 29.79 11.84
N PHE A 405 33.17 29.98 10.55
CA PHE A 405 31.94 29.45 9.93
C PHE A 405 31.95 27.91 9.93
N ARG A 406 33.09 27.29 9.58
CA ARG A 406 33.25 25.83 9.65
C ARG A 406 33.06 25.30 11.07
N GLN A 407 33.64 25.94 12.08
CA GLN A 407 33.46 25.55 13.47
C GLN A 407 32.01 25.70 13.94
N LEU A 408 31.35 26.82 13.59
CA LEU A 408 29.95 27.05 13.89
C LEU A 408 29.05 25.96 13.30
N LEU A 409 29.23 25.66 12.01
CA LEU A 409 28.44 24.66 11.32
C LEU A 409 28.76 23.23 11.77
N GLN A 410 30.03 22.90 12.02
CA GLN A 410 30.42 21.58 12.52
C GLN A 410 29.78 21.29 13.88
N ALA A 411 29.81 22.25 14.81
CA ALA A 411 29.19 22.10 16.12
C ALA A 411 27.67 21.86 16.01
N GLN A 412 27.00 22.55 15.08
CA GLN A 412 25.57 22.35 14.82
C GLN A 412 25.29 20.96 14.22
N ILE A 413 26.08 20.54 13.22
CA ILE A 413 25.98 19.22 12.60
C ILE A 413 26.13 18.11 13.64
N ASP A 414 27.16 18.20 14.50
CA ASP A 414 27.43 17.18 15.51
C ASP A 414 26.31 17.12 16.56
N GLY A 415 25.79 18.27 16.99
CA GLY A 415 24.65 18.34 17.90
C GLY A 415 23.39 17.70 17.33
N ASP A 416 22.98 18.10 16.12
CA ASP A 416 21.79 17.57 15.46
C ASP A 416 21.94 16.08 15.12
N ARG A 417 23.13 15.65 14.68
CA ARG A 417 23.43 14.25 14.39
C ARG A 417 23.35 13.38 15.64
N ASN A 418 23.94 13.81 16.75
CA ASN A 418 23.92 13.05 17.99
C ASN A 418 22.49 12.85 18.52
N LEU A 419 21.66 13.89 18.45
CA LEU A 419 20.26 13.79 18.88
C LEU A 419 19.43 12.93 17.92
N LEU A 420 19.57 13.13 16.61
CA LEU A 420 18.82 12.36 15.62
C LEU A 420 19.21 10.87 15.67
N LEU A 421 20.50 10.52 15.74
CA LEU A 421 20.92 9.13 15.85
C LEU A 421 20.37 8.47 17.12
N ALA A 422 20.43 9.16 18.26
CA ALA A 422 19.84 8.66 19.51
C ALA A 422 18.32 8.47 19.42
N TYR A 423 17.61 9.38 18.74
CA TYR A 423 16.17 9.22 18.44
C TYR A 423 15.91 8.00 17.55
N LEU A 424 16.67 7.84 16.45
CA LEU A 424 16.55 6.71 15.54
C LEU A 424 16.80 5.37 16.27
N ASP A 425 17.82 5.30 17.12
CA ASP A 425 18.11 4.12 17.94
C ASP A 425 16.96 3.78 18.89
N GLN A 426 16.35 4.79 19.55
CA GLN A 426 15.20 4.60 20.43
C GLN A 426 13.98 4.03 19.73
N HIS A 427 13.79 4.35 18.44
CA HIS A 427 12.72 3.83 17.60
C HIS A 427 13.11 2.57 16.82
N GLY A 428 14.30 2.01 17.09
CA GLY A 428 14.79 0.78 16.47
C GLY A 428 15.16 0.90 14.99
N PHE A 429 15.50 2.11 14.55
CA PHE A 429 16.22 2.41 13.30
C PHE A 429 17.72 2.53 13.61
N GLY A 430 18.28 1.48 14.21
CA GLY A 430 19.68 1.39 14.60
C GLY A 430 20.55 0.67 13.57
N ASP A 431 21.85 0.62 13.82
CA ASP A 431 22.83 -0.06 12.94
C ASP A 431 22.67 -1.59 12.91
N ASP A 432 21.94 -2.16 13.87
CA ASP A 432 21.59 -3.58 13.94
C ASP A 432 20.48 -3.96 12.94
N LEU A 433 19.74 -2.97 12.42
CA LEU A 433 18.69 -3.18 11.44
C LEU A 433 19.29 -3.31 10.03
N ALA A 434 19.26 -4.53 9.48
CA ALA A 434 19.78 -4.80 8.13
C ALA A 434 18.98 -4.07 7.03
N SER A 435 17.65 -4.01 7.15
CA SER A 435 16.79 -3.29 6.22
C SER A 435 15.57 -2.68 6.90
N ALA A 436 15.17 -1.51 6.39
CA ALA A 436 14.04 -0.74 6.88
C ALA A 436 13.18 -0.25 5.71
N GLY A 437 11.86 -0.42 5.83
CA GLY A 437 10.93 0.20 4.90
C GLY A 437 10.60 1.61 5.34
N ILE A 438 10.54 2.55 4.41
CA ILE A 438 10.18 3.95 4.64
C ILE A 438 8.96 4.26 3.79
N VAL A 439 7.92 4.82 4.43
CA VAL A 439 6.68 5.19 3.76
C VAL A 439 6.48 6.69 3.88
N ASP A 440 6.33 7.35 2.74
CA ASP A 440 6.15 8.79 2.64
C ASP A 440 5.29 9.12 1.40
N ILE A 441 4.78 10.34 1.28
CA ILE A 441 3.99 10.74 0.12
C ILE A 441 4.86 10.89 -1.14
N GLY A 442 6.08 11.44 -1.00
CA GLY A 442 6.94 11.83 -2.11
C GLY A 442 7.66 13.16 -1.86
N TRP A 443 8.19 13.86 -2.87
CA TRP A 443 8.20 13.51 -4.29
C TRP A 443 9.59 13.11 -4.79
N ARG A 444 10.60 13.09 -3.93
CA ARG A 444 11.98 12.75 -4.31
C ARG A 444 12.68 11.84 -3.29
N GLY A 445 12.03 11.55 -2.17
CA GLY A 445 12.60 10.72 -1.10
C GLY A 445 13.85 11.32 -0.45
N THR A 446 13.94 12.65 -0.36
CA THR A 446 15.12 13.33 0.22
C THR A 446 15.28 13.07 1.71
N ILE A 447 14.19 12.82 2.45
CA ILE A 447 14.29 12.43 3.87
C ILE A 447 14.97 11.06 3.98
N GLN A 448 14.53 10.10 3.15
CA GLN A 448 15.20 8.80 3.05
C GLN A 448 16.68 8.94 2.68
N ASP A 449 17.05 9.84 1.74
CA ASP A 449 18.46 10.06 1.41
C ASP A 449 19.27 10.48 2.65
N ASN A 450 18.73 11.41 3.44
CA ASN A 450 19.36 11.88 4.67
C ASN A 450 19.52 10.75 5.69
N LEU A 451 18.49 9.92 5.88
CA LEU A 451 18.51 8.77 6.79
C LEU A 451 19.49 7.68 6.32
N ALA A 452 19.55 7.42 5.02
CA ALA A 452 20.45 6.43 4.44
C ALA A 452 21.93 6.84 4.59
N LEU A 453 22.24 8.13 4.49
CA LEU A 453 23.58 8.67 4.76
C LEU A 453 23.97 8.58 6.25
N LEU A 454 22.99 8.71 7.16
CA LEU A 454 23.20 8.56 8.60
C LEU A 454 23.36 7.09 9.03
N ARG A 455 22.71 6.16 8.31
CA ARG A 455 22.74 4.72 8.57
C ARG A 455 23.23 3.94 7.35
N PRO A 456 24.51 4.05 6.96
CA PRO A 456 25.05 3.44 5.74
C PRO A 456 25.00 1.91 5.74
N ARG A 457 24.89 1.26 6.91
CA ARG A 457 24.77 -0.20 7.05
C ARG A 457 23.35 -0.73 6.90
N THR A 458 22.35 0.15 6.97
CA THR A 458 20.94 -0.22 6.84
C THR A 458 20.49 0.04 5.41
N ARG A 459 19.96 -1.00 4.75
CA ARG A 459 19.30 -0.83 3.45
C ARG A 459 17.93 -0.19 3.65
N THR A 460 17.69 0.96 3.04
CA THR A 460 16.39 1.63 3.11
C THR A 460 15.57 1.36 1.85
N CYS A 461 14.33 0.91 2.03
CA CYS A 461 13.38 0.65 0.97
C CYS A 461 12.23 1.65 1.05
N GLY A 462 12.23 2.65 0.17
CA GLY A 462 11.25 3.72 0.14
C GLY A 462 10.06 3.38 -0.74
N TYR A 463 8.86 3.48 -0.16
CA TYR A 463 7.58 3.36 -0.83
C TYR A 463 6.92 4.73 -0.83
N TYR A 464 6.51 5.19 -2.00
CA TYR A 464 5.98 6.54 -2.20
C TYR A 464 4.65 6.51 -2.96
N LEU A 465 3.80 7.52 -2.76
CA LEU A 465 2.60 7.67 -3.57
C LEU A 465 2.97 8.03 -5.03
N ALA A 466 3.95 8.93 -5.22
CA ALA A 466 4.60 9.16 -6.51
C ALA A 466 6.05 9.65 -6.37
N LEU A 467 6.85 9.51 -7.43
CA LEU A 467 8.24 9.94 -7.49
C LEU A 467 8.53 10.83 -8.71
N ALA A 468 9.00 12.03 -8.45
CA ALA A 468 9.59 12.94 -9.41
C ALA A 468 11.10 12.65 -9.58
N ARG A 469 11.65 13.06 -10.75
CA ARG A 469 13.06 12.80 -11.12
C ARG A 469 14.07 13.27 -10.10
N PHE A 470 14.95 12.41 -9.62
CA PHE A 470 15.98 12.81 -8.67
C PHE A 470 16.83 13.97 -9.21
N LEU A 471 17.16 14.90 -8.32
CA LEU A 471 17.99 16.08 -8.64
C LEU A 471 19.45 15.87 -8.21
N ASN A 472 19.68 14.92 -7.31
CA ASN A 472 20.97 14.61 -6.71
C ASN A 472 21.28 13.12 -6.91
N PRO A 473 22.56 12.72 -6.86
CA PRO A 473 22.93 11.31 -6.68
C PRO A 473 22.19 10.72 -5.46
N GLN A 474 21.87 9.44 -5.54
CA GLN A 474 21.14 8.74 -4.48
C GLN A 474 22.12 7.84 -3.70
N PRO A 475 21.98 7.73 -2.37
CA PRO A 475 22.83 6.81 -1.58
C PRO A 475 22.69 5.37 -2.07
N GLU A 476 23.80 4.62 -2.08
CA GLU A 476 23.82 3.24 -2.61
C GLU A 476 22.93 2.27 -1.82
N ASN A 477 22.75 2.53 -0.53
CA ASN A 477 21.87 1.77 0.37
C ASN A 477 20.40 2.24 0.32
N ALA A 478 20.02 3.14 -0.59
CA ALA A 478 18.65 3.64 -0.73
C ALA A 478 17.99 3.15 -2.03
N HIS A 479 16.93 2.36 -1.87
CA HIS A 479 16.05 1.95 -2.97
C HIS A 479 14.70 2.68 -2.85
N LYS A 480 14.13 3.11 -3.98
CA LYS A 480 12.87 3.88 -4.02
C LYS A 480 11.95 3.37 -5.10
N GLN A 481 10.66 3.33 -4.80
CA GLN A 481 9.62 3.03 -5.78
C GLN A 481 8.31 3.73 -5.41
N ALA A 482 7.46 3.93 -6.42
CA ALA A 482 6.15 4.53 -6.24
C ALA A 482 5.00 3.62 -6.67
N PHE A 483 3.83 3.83 -6.04
CA PHE A 483 2.57 3.24 -6.46
C PHE A 483 2.01 3.90 -7.72
N GLY A 484 1.88 5.22 -7.66
CA GLY A 484 1.49 6.05 -8.78
C GLY A 484 2.65 6.26 -9.78
N PRO A 485 2.83 7.48 -10.31
CA PRO A 485 3.87 7.74 -11.30
C PRO A 485 5.28 7.70 -10.69
N ASP A 486 6.21 7.02 -11.37
CA ASP A 486 7.64 7.06 -11.05
C ASP A 486 8.45 7.57 -12.24
N LEU A 487 8.78 8.88 -12.23
CA LEU A 487 9.49 9.54 -13.31
C LEU A 487 10.97 9.16 -13.44
N ASN A 488 11.49 8.35 -12.52
CA ASN A 488 12.83 7.77 -12.60
C ASN A 488 12.82 6.44 -13.37
N ARG A 489 11.66 5.76 -13.46
CA ARG A 489 11.49 4.51 -14.20
C ARG A 489 10.80 4.73 -15.55
N ALA A 490 9.68 5.46 -15.57
CA ALA A 490 8.88 5.69 -16.77
C ALA A 490 8.33 7.12 -16.85
N GLN A 491 8.11 7.64 -18.05
CA GLN A 491 7.50 8.96 -18.26
C GLN A 491 5.98 8.85 -18.44
N GLU A 492 5.28 8.46 -17.39
CA GLU A 492 3.83 8.38 -17.34
C GLU A 492 3.24 9.44 -16.40
N PHE A 493 2.03 9.92 -16.69
CA PHE A 493 1.25 10.84 -15.84
C PHE A 493 2.03 12.03 -15.25
N THR A 494 2.96 12.60 -16.03
CA THR A 494 3.91 13.62 -15.54
C THR A 494 3.24 14.86 -14.93
N HIS A 495 2.00 15.15 -15.32
CA HIS A 495 1.22 16.29 -14.84
C HIS A 495 0.72 16.13 -13.40
N PHE A 496 0.64 14.91 -12.86
CA PHE A 496 0.29 14.68 -11.44
C PHE A 496 1.33 15.32 -10.52
N LEU A 497 2.61 15.17 -10.88
CA LEU A 497 3.76 15.73 -10.16
C LEU A 497 4.01 17.21 -10.44
N ASP A 498 3.21 17.83 -11.30
CA ASP A 498 3.18 19.28 -11.41
C ASP A 498 2.26 19.90 -10.34
N ALA A 499 1.18 19.25 -9.89
CA ALA A 499 0.22 19.81 -8.93
C ALA A 499 0.05 18.92 -7.69
N VAL A 500 1.09 18.85 -6.87
CA VAL A 500 1.18 17.95 -5.72
C VAL A 500 0.52 18.45 -4.44
N SER A 501 0.46 19.77 -4.26
CA SER A 501 -0.01 20.37 -3.01
C SER A 501 -1.46 20.09 -2.62
N PRO A 502 -2.41 19.90 -3.54
CA PRO A 502 -3.75 19.46 -3.16
C PRO A 502 -3.75 18.04 -2.56
N ILE A 503 -2.87 17.15 -3.04
CA ILE A 503 -2.73 15.80 -2.49
C ILE A 503 -2.02 15.85 -1.14
N GLU A 504 -1.00 16.69 -0.98
CA GLU A 504 -0.36 16.95 0.33
C GLU A 504 -1.38 17.45 1.36
N MET A 505 -2.25 18.41 1.00
CA MET A 505 -3.32 18.88 1.88
C MET A 505 -4.23 17.75 2.36
N LEU A 506 -4.71 16.89 1.45
CA LEU A 506 -5.62 15.80 1.80
C LEU A 506 -4.99 14.75 2.72
N CYS A 507 -3.66 14.64 2.69
CA CYS A 507 -2.92 13.67 3.50
C CYS A 507 -2.32 14.26 4.77
N ASN A 508 -2.34 15.59 4.95
CA ASN A 508 -1.73 16.26 6.10
C ASN A 508 -2.35 15.81 7.44
N SER A 509 -1.57 16.00 8.51
CA SER A 509 -1.96 15.76 9.90
C SER A 509 -1.94 17.07 10.70
N PRO A 510 -2.77 17.20 11.77
CA PRO A 510 -2.80 18.37 12.63
C PRO A 510 -1.61 18.45 13.61
N ASN A 511 -0.71 17.46 13.59
CA ASN A 511 0.41 17.38 14.53
C ASN A 511 1.68 18.10 14.06
N GLY A 512 1.63 18.79 12.92
CA GLY A 512 2.73 19.62 12.42
C GLY A 512 3.98 18.85 11.95
N SER A 513 5.02 19.60 11.59
CA SER A 513 6.31 19.06 11.12
C SER A 513 7.32 18.94 12.24
N THR A 514 8.17 17.90 12.23
CA THR A 514 9.36 17.87 13.10
C THR A 514 10.39 18.92 12.68
N GLU A 515 10.84 19.75 13.61
CA GLU A 515 11.90 20.75 13.38
C GLU A 515 13.26 20.29 13.89
N GLY A 516 13.27 19.44 14.92
CA GLY A 516 14.49 18.95 15.55
C GLY A 516 14.17 18.02 16.71
N TYR A 517 15.13 17.85 17.61
CA TYR A 517 15.01 16.95 18.74
C TYR A 517 15.55 17.60 20.01
N ARG A 518 15.08 17.15 21.17
CA ARG A 518 15.61 17.52 22.49
C ARG A 518 15.76 16.27 23.35
N ARG A 519 16.71 16.29 24.27
CA ARG A 519 16.81 15.27 25.31
C ARG A 519 15.97 15.72 26.52
N GLY A 520 15.03 14.89 26.94
CA GLY A 520 14.24 15.09 28.15
C GLY A 520 15.03 14.78 29.41
N ASP A 521 14.44 15.11 30.56
CA ASP A 521 15.05 14.88 31.89
C ASP A 521 15.22 13.39 32.21
N ASP A 522 14.42 12.52 31.59
CA ASP A 522 14.50 11.06 31.69
C ASP A 522 15.57 10.45 30.76
N GLY A 523 16.31 11.29 30.03
CA GLY A 523 17.33 10.87 29.08
C GLY A 523 16.80 10.42 27.72
N ARG A 524 15.48 10.35 27.51
CA ARG A 524 14.88 10.04 26.20
C ARG A 524 15.02 11.22 25.25
N VAL A 525 15.00 10.95 23.96
CA VAL A 525 15.06 12.00 22.93
C VAL A 525 13.66 12.12 22.31
N GLU A 526 13.12 13.33 22.33
CA GLU A 526 11.79 13.64 21.82
C GLU A 526 11.90 14.56 20.60
N ALA A 527 11.02 14.34 19.61
CA ALA A 527 10.87 15.24 18.48
C ALA A 527 10.23 16.56 18.92
N ILE A 528 10.76 17.67 18.43
CA ILE A 528 10.17 18.99 18.55
C ILE A 528 9.33 19.23 17.30
N ARG A 529 8.03 19.45 17.46
CA ARG A 529 7.10 19.70 16.35
C ARG A 529 6.65 21.15 16.31
N ASN A 530 6.47 21.65 15.09
CA ASN A 530 5.88 22.95 14.82
C ASN A 530 4.47 22.77 14.24
N VAL A 531 3.50 23.17 15.04
CA VAL A 531 2.06 23.06 14.75
C VAL A 531 1.55 24.42 14.31
N ASP A 532 0.95 24.48 13.13
CA ASP A 532 0.36 25.70 12.57
C ASP A 532 -1.16 25.71 12.79
N PRO A 533 -1.71 26.66 13.60
CA PRO A 533 -3.15 26.75 13.84
C PRO A 533 -3.99 26.92 12.57
N ASP A 534 -3.46 27.57 11.53
CA ASP A 534 -4.19 27.79 10.28
C ASP A 534 -4.27 26.50 9.44
N GLU A 535 -3.19 25.72 9.37
CA GLU A 535 -3.21 24.38 8.75
C GLU A 535 -4.18 23.46 9.52
N ASN A 536 -4.20 23.54 10.86
CA ASN A 536 -5.10 22.73 11.69
C ASN A 536 -6.58 23.08 11.47
N ARG A 537 -6.92 24.35 11.25
CA ARG A 537 -8.31 24.74 10.94
C ARG A 537 -8.80 24.11 9.62
N VAL A 538 -8.00 24.17 8.56
CA VAL A 538 -8.35 23.52 7.28
C VAL A 538 -8.42 22.00 7.46
N HIS A 539 -7.55 21.45 8.30
CA HIS A 539 -7.60 20.04 8.65
C HIS A 539 -8.93 19.68 9.30
N ASP A 540 -9.32 20.40 10.34
CA ASP A 540 -10.52 20.09 11.12
C ASP A 540 -11.81 20.30 10.31
N ASP A 541 -11.89 21.38 9.53
CA ASP A 541 -13.09 21.74 8.76
C ASP A 541 -13.33 20.83 7.53
N PHE A 542 -12.28 20.25 6.93
CA PHE A 542 -12.39 19.50 5.68
C PHE A 542 -11.56 18.21 5.62
N VAL A 543 -10.26 18.28 5.89
CA VAL A 543 -9.34 17.14 5.67
C VAL A 543 -9.69 15.95 6.58
N SER A 544 -10.02 16.21 7.84
CA SER A 544 -10.39 15.18 8.82
C SER A 544 -11.61 14.37 8.36
N HIS A 545 -12.60 15.04 7.77
CA HIS A 545 -13.79 14.42 7.21
C HIS A 545 -13.48 13.62 5.94
N PHE A 546 -12.64 14.16 5.05
CA PHE A 546 -12.13 13.43 3.88
C PHE A 546 -11.37 12.16 4.30
N GLN A 547 -10.42 12.28 5.22
CA GLN A 547 -9.64 11.15 5.71
C GLN A 547 -10.55 10.11 6.37
N ARG A 548 -11.52 10.54 7.17
CA ARG A 548 -12.53 9.62 7.74
C ARG A 548 -13.28 8.84 6.66
N GLY A 549 -13.61 9.47 5.53
CA GLY A 549 -14.25 8.81 4.39
C GLY A 549 -13.36 7.73 3.79
N VAL A 550 -12.06 8.05 3.59
CA VAL A 550 -11.06 7.08 3.12
C VAL A 550 -10.93 5.92 4.11
N LEU A 551 -10.85 6.20 5.40
CA LEU A 551 -10.66 5.20 6.45
C LEU A 551 -11.85 4.24 6.54
N LEU A 552 -13.09 4.75 6.51
CA LEU A 552 -14.30 3.91 6.48
C LEU A 552 -14.30 2.99 5.25
N ALA A 553 -13.98 3.54 4.08
CA ALA A 553 -13.87 2.75 2.86
C ALA A 553 -12.74 1.70 2.96
N ALA A 554 -11.58 2.06 3.52
CA ALA A 554 -10.43 1.16 3.69
C ALA A 554 -10.78 -0.07 4.55
N GLU A 555 -11.65 0.07 5.55
CA GLU A 555 -12.16 -1.06 6.35
C GLU A 555 -13.00 -2.03 5.52
N HIS A 556 -13.80 -1.53 4.57
CA HIS A 556 -14.54 -2.37 3.63
C HIS A 556 -13.60 -3.08 2.67
N TRP A 557 -12.72 -2.32 2.03
CA TRP A 557 -11.70 -2.86 1.12
C TRP A 557 -10.84 -3.93 1.79
N GLY A 558 -10.46 -3.74 3.07
CA GLY A 558 -9.70 -4.72 3.86
C GLY A 558 -10.38 -6.09 4.00
N ARG A 559 -11.72 -6.14 4.01
CA ARG A 559 -12.48 -7.42 4.05
C ARG A 559 -12.29 -8.26 2.78
N TYR A 560 -12.03 -7.59 1.66
CA TYR A 560 -11.86 -8.22 0.34
C TYR A 560 -10.40 -8.35 -0.08
N ALA A 561 -9.51 -7.48 0.42
CA ALA A 561 -8.12 -7.38 -0.02
C ALA A 561 -7.38 -8.72 0.01
N ASP A 562 -7.55 -9.48 1.11
CA ASP A 562 -6.94 -10.80 1.25
C ASP A 562 -7.81 -11.91 0.66
N SER A 563 -9.09 -12.00 1.10
CA SER A 563 -10.02 -13.07 0.72
C SER A 563 -10.33 -13.15 -0.79
N HIS A 564 -10.10 -12.07 -1.54
CA HIS A 564 -10.26 -12.00 -2.99
C HIS A 564 -8.96 -11.69 -3.74
N ALA A 565 -7.82 -11.78 -3.03
CA ALA A 565 -6.46 -11.58 -3.54
C ALA A 565 -6.32 -10.31 -4.40
N ILE A 566 -6.83 -9.18 -3.91
CA ILE A 566 -6.73 -7.89 -4.63
C ILE A 566 -5.28 -7.43 -4.65
N LEU A 567 -4.75 -7.21 -5.86
CA LEU A 567 -3.36 -6.81 -6.10
C LEU A 567 -3.24 -5.30 -6.23
N SER A 568 -2.10 -4.73 -5.82
CA SER A 568 -1.85 -3.29 -6.04
C SER A 568 -1.85 -2.93 -7.54
N SER A 569 -1.40 -3.84 -8.40
CA SER A 569 -1.41 -3.67 -9.86
C SER A 569 -2.81 -3.53 -10.45
N GLU A 570 -3.82 -4.19 -9.87
CA GLU A 570 -5.23 -4.10 -10.29
C GLU A 570 -5.83 -2.72 -9.93
N LEU A 571 -5.45 -2.18 -8.77
CA LEU A 571 -5.95 -0.88 -8.30
C LEU A 571 -5.24 0.32 -8.93
N ARG A 572 -4.02 0.15 -9.43
CA ARG A 572 -3.19 1.26 -9.91
C ARG A 572 -3.85 2.10 -11.00
N GLY A 573 -4.50 1.46 -11.98
CA GLY A 573 -5.15 2.17 -13.09
C GLY A 573 -6.23 3.11 -12.58
N HIS A 574 -7.16 2.57 -11.79
CA HIS A 574 -8.26 3.33 -11.20
C HIS A 574 -7.76 4.40 -10.21
N ALA A 575 -6.74 4.08 -9.40
CA ALA A 575 -6.09 5.04 -8.51
C ALA A 575 -5.52 6.26 -9.26
N CYS A 576 -4.89 6.05 -10.41
CA CYS A 576 -4.40 7.13 -11.26
C CYS A 576 -5.55 7.98 -11.84
N GLU A 577 -6.69 7.38 -12.19
CA GLU A 577 -7.88 8.12 -12.64
C GLU A 577 -8.46 8.99 -11.53
N ILE A 578 -8.55 8.46 -10.31
CA ILE A 578 -8.96 9.20 -9.11
C ILE A 578 -8.02 10.39 -8.88
N TRP A 579 -6.71 10.17 -8.94
CA TRP A 579 -5.73 11.25 -8.80
C TRP A 579 -5.96 12.31 -9.89
N ASP A 580 -6.07 11.92 -11.15
CA ASP A 580 -6.30 12.87 -12.24
C ASP A 580 -7.55 13.71 -12.01
N ALA A 581 -8.65 13.10 -11.54
CA ALA A 581 -9.87 13.80 -11.19
C ALA A 581 -9.64 14.83 -10.07
N LEU A 582 -8.90 14.46 -9.01
CA LEU A 582 -8.58 15.36 -7.89
C LEU A 582 -7.76 16.58 -8.32
N VAL A 583 -6.82 16.43 -9.26
CA VAL A 583 -5.94 17.55 -9.68
C VAL A 583 -6.46 18.34 -10.87
N SER A 584 -7.24 17.71 -11.76
CA SER A 584 -7.72 18.31 -13.02
C SER A 584 -9.16 18.83 -12.93
N ARG A 585 -10.04 18.17 -12.16
CA ARG A 585 -11.49 18.45 -12.05
C ARG A 585 -11.92 18.59 -10.59
N SER A 586 -11.10 19.28 -9.81
CA SER A 586 -11.20 19.34 -8.35
C SER A 586 -12.59 19.84 -7.89
N PRO A 587 -13.22 19.16 -6.90
CA PRO A 587 -14.48 19.60 -6.32
C PRO A 587 -14.40 21.02 -5.74
N GLU A 588 -15.50 21.78 -5.77
CA GLU A 588 -15.51 23.18 -5.32
C GLU A 588 -15.10 23.32 -3.86
N GLU A 589 -15.58 22.43 -3.00
CA GLU A 589 -15.30 22.41 -1.56
C GLU A 589 -13.83 22.13 -1.27
N MET A 590 -13.21 21.21 -2.03
CA MET A 590 -11.78 20.92 -1.94
C MET A 590 -10.95 22.14 -2.35
N SER A 591 -11.36 22.86 -3.40
CA SER A 591 -10.67 24.09 -3.83
C SER A 591 -10.84 25.23 -2.84
N ALA A 592 -12.00 25.36 -2.19
CA ALA A 592 -12.21 26.32 -1.13
C ALA A 592 -11.31 26.02 0.08
N ALA A 593 -11.23 24.75 0.51
CA ALA A 593 -10.34 24.32 1.57
C ALA A 593 -8.86 24.62 1.24
N TYR A 594 -8.43 24.30 0.01
CA TYR A 594 -7.06 24.58 -0.43
C TYR A 594 -6.73 26.07 -0.47
N ALA A 595 -7.67 26.92 -0.89
CA ALA A 595 -7.46 28.36 -0.94
C ALA A 595 -7.33 29.01 0.45
N ALA A 596 -7.84 28.34 1.50
CA ALA A 596 -7.76 28.80 2.89
C ALA A 596 -6.45 28.39 3.60
N LEU A 597 -5.59 27.60 2.96
CA LEU A 597 -4.30 27.19 3.54
C LEU A 597 -3.26 28.31 3.54
N SER A 598 -2.73 28.61 4.72
CA SER A 598 -1.37 29.15 4.89
C SER A 598 -0.40 27.97 4.91
N HIS A 599 0.75 28.05 4.21
CA HIS A 599 1.69 26.92 4.17
C HIS A 599 3.08 27.30 4.69
N ASN A 600 3.64 26.43 5.53
CA ASN A 600 4.93 26.66 6.16
C ASN A 600 6.10 26.03 5.35
N GLU A 601 6.82 26.84 4.57
CA GLU A 601 8.00 26.40 3.79
C GLU A 601 9.32 26.93 4.38
N ILE A 602 9.63 26.58 5.65
CA ILE A 602 10.89 26.99 6.30
C ILE A 602 12.11 26.43 5.58
N PHE A 603 12.04 25.18 5.12
CA PHE A 603 13.15 24.51 4.45
C PHE A 603 13.44 25.17 3.09
N GLY A 604 14.65 25.72 2.92
CA GLY A 604 15.05 26.42 1.69
C GLY A 604 14.63 27.88 1.62
N VAL A 605 13.35 28.20 1.87
CA VAL A 605 12.75 29.53 1.65
C VAL A 605 12.73 30.39 2.92
N GLY A 606 12.69 29.78 4.11
CA GLY A 606 12.90 30.44 5.40
C GLY A 606 11.75 31.31 5.92
N HIS A 607 10.54 31.22 5.35
CA HIS A 607 9.34 31.94 5.80
C HIS A 607 8.04 31.21 5.39
N PHE A 608 6.91 31.63 5.97
CA PHE A 608 5.57 31.18 5.60
C PHE A 608 5.19 31.69 4.21
N VAL A 609 4.63 30.82 3.38
CA VAL A 609 4.11 31.15 2.05
C VAL A 609 2.59 31.05 2.11
N ASP A 610 1.92 32.20 2.04
CA ASP A 610 0.47 32.26 1.91
C ASP A 610 0.06 31.81 0.49
N LYS A 611 -0.60 30.64 0.38
CA LYS A 611 -1.06 30.10 -0.91
C LYS A 611 -2.26 30.87 -1.49
N SER A 612 -2.88 31.74 -0.70
CA SER A 612 -3.93 32.66 -1.15
C SER A 612 -3.35 33.93 -1.79
N ALA A 613 -2.06 34.24 -1.59
CA ALA A 613 -1.41 35.39 -2.18
C ALA A 613 -1.14 35.17 -3.68
N VAL A 614 -1.73 36.03 -4.53
CA VAL A 614 -1.48 36.05 -5.98
C VAL A 614 -0.82 37.36 -6.39
N PRO A 615 0.12 37.35 -7.35
CA PRO A 615 0.72 38.57 -7.88
C PRO A 615 -0.35 39.53 -8.40
N SER A 616 -0.23 40.81 -8.07
CA SER A 616 -1.12 41.84 -8.60
C SER A 616 -0.99 41.93 -10.12
N ILE A 617 -2.04 42.39 -10.81
CA ILE A 617 -1.98 42.64 -12.27
C ILE A 617 -0.81 43.58 -12.60
N ALA A 618 -0.55 44.59 -11.76
CA ALA A 618 0.58 45.50 -11.93
C ALA A 618 1.93 44.78 -11.86
N THR A 619 2.12 43.86 -10.91
CA THR A 619 3.31 43.00 -10.82
C THR A 619 3.48 42.17 -12.09
N MET A 620 2.40 41.58 -12.59
CA MET A 620 2.43 40.74 -13.80
C MET A 620 2.79 41.53 -15.05
N VAL A 621 2.25 42.74 -15.21
CA VAL A 621 2.56 43.63 -16.34
C VAL A 621 3.99 44.18 -16.24
N ARG A 622 4.51 44.43 -15.03
CA ARG A 622 5.88 44.90 -14.80
C ARG A 622 6.94 43.80 -14.90
N ALA A 623 6.57 42.54 -14.72
CA ALA A 623 7.50 41.41 -14.69
C ALA A 623 8.50 41.32 -15.89
N PRO A 624 8.15 41.70 -17.13
CA PRO A 624 9.14 41.73 -18.22
C PRO A 624 10.27 42.76 -18.01
N PHE A 625 9.99 43.85 -17.29
CA PHE A 625 10.86 45.03 -17.20
C PHE A 625 11.52 45.21 -15.83
N ASP A 626 10.94 44.63 -14.77
CA ASP A 626 11.39 44.81 -13.38
C ASP A 626 11.89 43.49 -12.79
N ALA A 627 13.14 43.46 -12.32
CA ALA A 627 13.76 42.24 -11.81
C ALA A 627 13.06 41.69 -10.56
N ARG A 628 12.53 42.56 -9.69
CA ARG A 628 11.86 42.18 -8.46
C ARG A 628 10.45 41.64 -8.75
N ALA A 629 9.69 42.31 -9.62
CA ALA A 629 8.37 41.86 -10.05
C ALA A 629 8.45 40.55 -10.86
N ARG A 630 9.51 40.38 -11.68
CA ARG A 630 9.79 39.12 -12.38
C ARG A 630 10.07 37.99 -11.41
N PHE A 631 10.87 38.26 -10.37
CA PHE A 631 11.17 37.29 -9.33
C PHE A 631 9.88 36.87 -8.61
N GLU A 632 9.06 37.82 -8.17
CA GLU A 632 7.77 37.56 -7.52
C GLU A 632 6.85 36.69 -8.38
N LEU A 633 6.69 37.01 -9.67
CA LEU A 633 5.88 36.21 -10.60
C LEU A 633 6.45 34.80 -10.81
N ILE A 634 7.77 34.66 -10.93
CA ILE A 634 8.42 33.35 -11.07
C ILE A 634 8.26 32.52 -9.79
N GLN A 635 8.36 33.14 -8.61
CA GLN A 635 8.12 32.44 -7.34
C GLN A 635 6.67 31.98 -7.24
N PHE A 636 5.70 32.84 -7.56
CA PHE A 636 4.30 32.45 -7.63
C PHE A 636 4.08 31.27 -8.58
N VAL A 637 4.62 31.34 -9.81
CA VAL A 637 4.48 30.24 -10.78
C VAL A 637 5.13 28.96 -10.27
N LYS A 638 6.25 29.04 -9.54
CA LYS A 638 6.93 27.87 -8.95
C LYS A 638 6.11 27.27 -7.80
N GLN A 639 5.56 28.10 -6.92
CA GLN A 639 4.83 27.73 -5.71
C GLN A 639 3.40 27.27 -6.01
N THR A 640 2.71 27.93 -6.95
CA THR A 640 1.33 27.65 -7.31
C THR A 640 1.31 27.00 -8.69
N GLN A 641 1.29 25.66 -8.74
CA GLN A 641 1.22 24.93 -10.01
C GLN A 641 -0.20 24.44 -10.36
N TRP A 642 -1.17 24.68 -9.47
CA TRP A 642 -2.53 24.17 -9.60
C TRP A 642 -3.42 25.13 -10.38
N ARG A 643 -3.40 24.97 -11.71
CA ARG A 643 -4.19 25.83 -12.63
C ARG A 643 -5.71 25.67 -12.44
N ALA A 644 -6.20 24.46 -12.12
CA ALA A 644 -7.63 24.22 -11.96
C ALA A 644 -8.21 25.03 -10.78
N GLY A 645 -7.52 25.03 -9.63
CA GLY A 645 -7.92 25.83 -8.46
C GLY A 645 -7.99 27.33 -8.72
N LEU A 646 -7.14 27.88 -9.61
CA LEU A 646 -7.20 29.31 -9.97
C LEU A 646 -8.49 29.72 -10.66
N TRP A 647 -9.10 28.83 -11.47
CA TRP A 647 -10.35 29.16 -12.16
C TRP A 647 -11.53 29.22 -11.20
N GLN A 648 -11.45 28.51 -10.07
CA GLN A 648 -12.49 28.43 -9.06
C GLN A 648 -12.41 29.57 -8.00
N ARG A 649 -11.33 30.37 -8.00
CA ARG A 649 -11.18 31.54 -7.10
C ARG A 649 -12.13 32.68 -7.45
N ARG A 650 -13.24 32.77 -6.71
CA ARG A 650 -14.31 33.76 -6.94
C ARG A 650 -13.92 35.20 -6.55
N ASP A 651 -12.90 35.34 -5.71
CA ASP A 651 -12.36 36.63 -5.25
C ASP A 651 -11.52 37.37 -6.31
N LEU A 652 -11.10 36.67 -7.37
CA LEU A 652 -10.32 37.26 -8.47
C LEU A 652 -11.20 37.60 -9.68
N GLY A 653 -10.95 38.72 -10.35
CA GLY A 653 -11.62 39.06 -11.61
C GLY A 653 -11.20 38.16 -12.79
N LEU A 654 -12.03 38.05 -13.83
CA LEU A 654 -11.80 37.18 -15.00
C LEU A 654 -10.44 37.44 -15.69
N ILE A 655 -10.08 38.71 -15.87
CA ILE A 655 -8.81 39.13 -16.50
C ILE A 655 -7.62 38.70 -15.65
N HIS A 656 -7.73 38.82 -14.32
CA HIS A 656 -6.68 38.42 -13.39
C HIS A 656 -6.46 36.90 -13.44
N ARG A 657 -7.55 36.11 -13.44
CA ARG A 657 -7.49 34.64 -13.59
C ARG A 657 -6.86 34.23 -14.92
N LEU A 658 -7.22 34.89 -16.03
CA LEU A 658 -6.65 34.64 -17.35
C LEU A 658 -5.14 34.89 -17.37
N LEU A 659 -4.68 36.03 -16.82
CA LEU A 659 -3.27 36.37 -16.76
C LEU A 659 -2.49 35.34 -15.93
N LEU A 660 -3.00 34.95 -14.76
CA LEU A 660 -2.36 33.95 -13.89
C LEU A 660 -2.31 32.57 -14.57
N ALA A 661 -3.41 32.13 -15.19
CA ALA A 661 -3.46 30.87 -15.94
C ALA A 661 -2.49 30.87 -17.14
N CYS A 662 -2.35 32.00 -17.85
CA CYS A 662 -1.36 32.18 -18.91
C CYS A 662 0.07 32.10 -18.36
N ALA A 663 0.36 32.76 -17.22
CA ALA A 663 1.67 32.70 -16.57
C ALA A 663 2.05 31.27 -16.16
N LEU A 664 1.11 30.50 -15.58
CA LEU A 664 1.33 29.09 -15.26
C LEU A 664 1.57 28.24 -16.51
N THR A 665 0.80 28.48 -17.58
CA THR A 665 0.92 27.73 -18.84
C THR A 665 2.26 28.00 -19.51
N LEU A 666 2.68 29.27 -19.58
CA LEU A 666 4.00 29.66 -20.10
C LEU A 666 5.14 29.09 -19.24
N GLY A 667 4.98 29.10 -17.91
CA GLY A 667 5.92 28.46 -16.99
C GLY A 667 6.09 26.96 -17.25
N ARG A 668 4.98 26.23 -17.44
CA ARG A 668 4.99 24.81 -17.81
C ARG A 668 5.66 24.58 -19.17
N LEU A 669 5.31 25.37 -20.19
CA LEU A 669 5.93 25.28 -21.52
C LEU A 669 7.44 25.54 -21.47
N ALA A 670 7.89 26.55 -20.72
CA ALA A 670 9.30 26.83 -20.51
C ALA A 670 10.01 25.66 -19.82
N LYS A 671 9.40 25.07 -18.78
CA LYS A 671 9.91 23.88 -18.07
C LYS A 671 10.06 22.69 -19.04
N THR A 672 9.07 22.46 -19.90
CA THR A 672 9.10 21.40 -20.93
C THR A 672 10.17 21.65 -21.98
N LEU A 673 10.32 22.88 -22.47
CA LEU A 673 11.36 23.29 -23.43
C LEU A 673 12.77 23.13 -22.84
N ILE A 674 12.98 23.52 -21.59
CA ILE A 674 14.26 23.34 -20.88
C ILE A 674 14.58 21.85 -20.74
N ARG A 675 13.59 21.03 -20.35
CA ARG A 675 13.74 19.57 -20.25
C ARG A 675 14.09 18.96 -21.61
N TRP A 676 13.44 19.39 -22.69
CA TRP A 676 13.72 18.93 -24.04
C TRP A 676 15.14 19.32 -24.51
N ARG A 677 15.57 20.56 -24.27
CA ARG A 677 16.93 21.02 -24.59
C ARG A 677 18.01 20.28 -23.81
N ARG A 678 17.77 19.95 -22.54
CA ARG A 678 18.70 19.13 -21.73
C ARG A 678 18.80 17.69 -22.25
N ARG A 679 17.72 17.10 -22.74
CA ARG A 679 17.73 15.76 -23.37
C ARG A 679 18.59 15.72 -24.64
N ARG A 680 18.43 16.72 -25.52
CA ARG A 680 19.25 16.84 -26.75
C ARG A 680 20.74 17.08 -26.52
N ARG A 681 21.15 17.44 -25.29
CA ARG A 681 22.56 17.61 -24.93
C ARG A 681 23.15 16.38 -24.23
N ALA A 682 22.31 15.44 -23.82
CA ALA A 682 22.70 14.23 -23.09
C ALA A 682 22.57 12.96 -23.95
N ALA A 683 21.82 13.02 -25.04
CA ALA A 683 21.90 12.12 -26.19
C ALA A 683 22.85 12.74 -27.23
#